data_AF-A0A6A4FBF7-F1
#
_entry.id   AF-A0A6A4FBF7-F1
#
_cell.length_a   1.000
_cell.length_b   1.000
_cell.length_c   1.000
_cell.angle_alpha   90.00
_cell.angle_beta   90.00
_cell.angle_gamma   90.00
#
_symmetry.space_group_name_H-M   'P 1'
#
loop_
_entity.id
_entity.type
_entity.pdbx_description
1 polymer ?
#
loop_
_entity_poly.entity_id
_entity_poly.type
_entity_poly.pdbx_seq_one_letter_code
_entity_poly.pdbx_strand_id
1 'polypeptide(L)'
;MSLHTPASKPRGPVLINDDGIYSTFDGRPRLQDTSAAATNGFSSRLNGLLRVAAVAGLVLLAAGYMTNSGFNEAVGTVQHEAAAVAMNDDEVVAKLPVADLHQQFVDNVDASNMREYLHKYSSVPHSCGTEQDYKTALYTAEKFESFGIKAEIKEYYTLLSTPIRRRLAIVEPPGAARELNLTEASVPGDACTSDNSALPPFVAYAATGNVTASIVFVNFGKQADFEWLVANNVTLEGKIALVRYGGNFRGLKAMAAEQHGMVGVLIYSDPKEDGFVQGPVYPDGPWRPEGSFQRGSLTYLSLAAGDPTTPGWASVEGSYHIPYAEVETIPHIPALPLSYGQAQHILRSLGGRESPASWQGGLSLPNGYRIGDDEATVVNLDIEIDNKVGPIWDVIGTIEGSEEPDELVLLGNHRDAWVCGAIDPNSGSSVLLEVARGYGELLKQGWKPRRTLIFGSWDCEEYGLLGSTEYAEENAQLFKKQAVAYLNVDSMMGPLVSASSSPAIAEFLYQTAKDVPANKFHGNETEKSLYEQWTNQAAARREFLHGDGTLGPEHLIGFMGSGSDYTAFYQHLGIISANLGFSLARAPYGVYHCSMDSIMYSELYADPNYATHVATAQWWGLLGLRLADNHVLPFDFTTYSFVMVEDLASLEQQVAALPRPDIDFSELRGAIARFTTGAYTFHAQLTAFVSNETLNVDADAMRAWNQKLVLLERHLITEEGLPHRPWYKHVIFGPGFYEGYAGAAFPGISDAIAFYDDDETIQTHVNEVARIVNDAANYLLLAKKHKMLQQVGYLVVRAALIVVVLSGLWLWRLRLSIVGTGSKRLKDFSLVRVLKQTDTELALLGTFKSDSHKKEAVLVIQTAAMDSGSLDRLLAGMSLHEILVNDIYRTFQGAVTRDIKPYKVNLIYPATEAHVMKHTDQNFHMVVETKEVYETITKAFIDSIHAEKMQWVYNILDHKSESERIIYEDVNPRDGFILLPDFKLSDPANLESLYCLAIVHDRSLRSIRDLTASHLRLLRNIRDSSLEVLKTKYGVDSSFVRMYFHYQPTYYHLHVHFSHVKMTFGTFSGKAVLLEDVIYNLSVNSDYYKNATLSVVVGEMQQKALFELFREKRII
;
A
#
# COMPACT_ATOMS: atom_id res chain seq x y z
N MET A 1 -2.79 26.72 57.59
CA MET A 1 -3.06 28.06 58.15
C MET A 1 -1.73 28.79 58.23
N SER A 2 -1.49 29.74 57.32
CA SER A 2 -0.53 30.87 57.33
C SER A 2 0.97 30.57 57.57
N LEU A 3 1.97 31.03 56.80
CA LEU A 3 2.13 31.92 55.63
C LEU A 3 3.62 31.81 55.28
N HIS A 4 4.02 31.77 54.00
CA HIS A 4 5.12 32.61 53.49
C HIS A 4 5.11 32.67 51.95
N THR A 5 5.15 33.91 51.46
CA THR A 5 5.05 34.39 50.09
C THR A 5 6.39 34.34 49.32
N PRO A 6 6.34 34.44 47.97
CA PRO A 6 7.47 34.12 47.08
C PRO A 6 8.36 35.34 46.77
N ALA A 7 9.62 35.09 46.44
CA ALA A 7 10.57 36.09 45.94
C ALA A 7 11.09 35.76 44.53
N SER A 8 11.11 36.82 43.74
CA SER A 8 11.55 37.06 42.36
C SER A 8 12.82 36.37 41.81
N LYS A 9 12.74 36.09 40.50
CA LYS A 9 13.82 35.81 39.51
C LYS A 9 15.12 36.63 39.69
N PRO A 10 16.21 36.15 39.06
CA PRO A 10 16.97 37.01 38.17
C PRO A 10 17.12 36.45 36.74
N ARG A 11 17.25 37.38 35.79
CA ARG A 11 17.48 37.19 34.34
C ARG A 11 18.98 37.00 34.05
N GLY A 12 19.28 36.16 33.05
CA GLY A 12 20.45 36.26 32.16
C GLY A 12 21.81 35.79 32.73
N PRO A 13 22.70 35.30 31.86
CA PRO A 13 23.47 36.27 31.07
C PRO A 13 23.32 36.14 29.56
N VAL A 14 23.28 37.31 28.95
CA VAL A 14 23.55 37.60 27.55
C VAL A 14 25.05 37.44 27.30
N LEU A 15 25.44 36.71 26.25
CA LEU A 15 26.78 36.81 25.68
C LEU A 15 26.67 37.56 24.35
N ILE A 16 27.15 38.81 24.36
CA ILE A 16 27.48 39.59 23.17
C ILE A 16 28.99 39.45 22.94
N ASN A 17 29.33 39.32 21.65
CA ASN A 17 30.64 39.34 21.03
C ASN A 17 31.74 40.12 21.77
N ASP A 18 32.96 39.57 21.71
CA ASP A 18 34.13 40.34 21.32
C ASP A 18 35.06 39.49 20.45
N ASP A 19 35.53 40.15 19.40
CA ASP A 19 36.43 39.71 18.35
C ASP A 19 37.83 39.38 18.86
N GLY A 20 38.53 38.48 18.14
CA GLY A 20 39.93 38.74 17.81
C GLY A 20 40.89 37.56 17.74
N ILE A 21 41.53 37.47 16.56
CA ILE A 21 42.83 36.83 16.24
C ILE A 21 42.70 35.35 15.84
N TYR A 22 42.69 34.98 14.55
CA TYR A 22 43.71 35.29 13.54
C TYR A 22 43.13 35.81 12.21
N SER A 23 43.79 36.83 11.66
CA SER A 23 43.57 37.34 10.31
C SER A 23 44.85 37.25 9.48
N THR A 24 44.64 37.06 8.18
CA THR A 24 45.45 37.49 7.02
C THR A 24 46.85 36.89 6.79
N PHE A 25 46.98 36.23 5.65
CA PHE A 25 48.04 36.52 4.69
C PHE A 25 47.38 36.87 3.35
N ASP A 26 47.51 38.13 2.94
CA ASP A 26 47.40 38.53 1.54
C ASP A 26 48.39 39.67 1.28
N GLY A 27 49.13 39.59 0.17
CA GLY A 27 50.32 40.43 -0.06
C GLY A 27 50.98 40.26 -1.43
N ARG A 28 50.22 40.56 -2.50
CA ARG A 28 50.55 41.25 -3.79
C ARG A 28 51.98 41.85 -3.95
N PRO A 29 52.51 42.18 -5.18
CA PRO A 29 51.75 42.88 -6.25
C PRO A 29 52.17 42.77 -7.75
N ARG A 30 51.18 43.11 -8.59
CA ARG A 30 51.13 43.88 -9.87
C ARG A 30 52.41 44.21 -10.65
N LEU A 31 52.27 44.18 -11.99
CA LEU A 31 52.67 45.22 -12.98
C LEU A 31 51.79 44.99 -14.26
N GLN A 32 50.87 45.89 -14.62
CA GLN A 32 50.96 47.11 -15.45
C GLN A 32 50.80 46.91 -16.98
N ASP A 33 49.74 47.57 -17.48
CA ASP A 33 49.48 48.19 -18.80
C ASP A 33 50.48 47.96 -19.97
N THR A 34 49.94 47.75 -21.18
CA THR A 34 49.77 48.82 -22.20
C THR A 34 49.35 48.29 -23.58
N SER A 35 48.34 48.97 -24.13
CA SER A 35 48.11 49.40 -25.53
C SER A 35 48.66 48.67 -26.77
N ALA A 36 47.81 48.79 -27.81
CA ALA A 36 48.09 49.01 -29.24
C ALA A 36 47.74 47.80 -30.13
N ALA A 37 46.58 47.81 -30.80
CA ALA A 37 46.17 48.63 -31.95
C ALA A 37 46.60 48.02 -33.30
N ALA A 38 45.61 48.07 -34.19
CA ALA A 38 45.72 48.30 -35.62
C ALA A 38 45.91 47.10 -36.55
N THR A 39 44.80 46.73 -37.21
CA THR A 39 44.44 47.21 -38.56
C THR A 39 44.24 46.16 -39.66
N ASN A 40 43.15 46.44 -40.39
CA ASN A 40 42.87 46.20 -41.81
C ASN A 40 42.36 44.79 -42.19
N GLY A 41 41.23 44.67 -42.90
CA GLY A 41 40.35 45.68 -43.48
C GLY A 41 39.51 45.07 -44.62
N PHE A 42 38.41 45.75 -44.92
CA PHE A 42 37.63 45.71 -46.19
C PHE A 42 36.97 44.35 -46.56
N SER A 43 35.74 44.26 -47.10
CA SER A 43 34.86 45.24 -47.72
C SER A 43 33.43 44.69 -47.92
N SER A 44 32.47 45.62 -47.87
CA SER A 44 31.30 45.77 -48.76
C SER A 44 30.31 44.62 -49.01
N ARG A 45 29.09 44.91 -48.56
CA ARG A 45 27.80 44.76 -49.27
C ARG A 45 27.91 44.62 -50.80
N LEU A 46 27.21 43.65 -51.39
CA LEU A 46 26.07 43.88 -52.32
C LEU A 46 25.48 42.56 -52.82
N ASN A 47 24.14 42.50 -52.80
CA ASN A 47 23.22 41.71 -53.64
C ASN A 47 23.23 40.17 -53.47
N GLY A 48 22.11 39.51 -53.19
CA GLY A 48 20.77 39.77 -53.73
C GLY A 48 20.62 38.99 -55.04
N LEU A 49 19.64 38.07 -55.07
CA LEU A 49 19.25 37.19 -56.18
C LEU A 49 20.04 35.87 -56.30
N LEU A 50 19.57 34.82 -55.59
CA LEU A 50 19.48 33.41 -56.07
C LEU A 50 19.18 32.45 -54.90
N ARG A 51 18.00 32.54 -54.27
CA ARG A 51 17.43 31.45 -53.44
C ARG A 51 15.89 31.44 -53.47
N VAL A 52 15.31 31.51 -54.67
CA VAL A 52 13.87 31.29 -54.91
C VAL A 52 13.61 29.97 -55.67
N ALA A 53 14.63 29.15 -55.96
CA ALA A 53 14.47 27.95 -56.80
C ALA A 53 14.73 26.60 -56.09
N ALA A 54 14.78 26.52 -54.76
CA ALA A 54 15.11 25.26 -54.06
C ALA A 54 14.06 24.75 -53.05
N VAL A 55 12.91 25.43 -52.92
CA VAL A 55 11.82 24.98 -52.00
C VAL A 55 10.56 24.53 -52.77
N ALA A 56 10.47 24.81 -54.06
CA ALA A 56 9.38 24.28 -54.91
C ALA A 56 9.60 22.82 -55.37
N GLY A 57 10.80 22.25 -55.18
CA GLY A 57 11.13 20.87 -55.58
C GLY A 57 10.76 19.78 -54.56
N LEU A 58 10.55 20.15 -53.28
CA LEU A 58 10.28 19.16 -52.22
C LEU A 58 8.79 18.97 -51.92
N VAL A 59 7.93 19.88 -52.39
CA VAL A 59 6.47 19.77 -52.21
C VAL A 59 5.80 18.97 -53.35
N LEU A 60 6.47 18.79 -54.48
CA LEU A 60 5.96 17.99 -55.62
C LEU A 60 6.37 16.50 -55.58
N LEU A 61 7.29 16.10 -54.68
CA LEU A 61 7.68 14.69 -54.49
C LEU A 61 6.80 13.94 -53.46
N ALA A 62 6.11 14.66 -52.56
CA ALA A 62 5.18 14.05 -51.60
C ALA A 62 3.74 13.91 -52.14
N ALA A 63 3.39 14.59 -53.23
CA ALA A 63 2.06 14.50 -53.86
C ALA A 63 2.01 13.49 -55.02
N GLY A 64 3.15 12.88 -55.40
CA GLY A 64 3.25 11.93 -56.53
C GLY A 64 3.14 10.45 -56.17
N TYR A 65 3.08 10.08 -54.89
CA TYR A 65 3.02 8.66 -54.47
C TYR A 65 1.62 8.19 -54.05
N MET A 66 0.60 9.03 -54.19
CA MET A 66 -0.79 8.71 -53.86
C MET A 66 -1.71 8.91 -55.06
N THR A 67 -1.37 8.35 -56.23
CA THR A 67 -2.31 7.96 -57.30
C THR A 67 -1.60 7.15 -58.38
N ASN A 68 -1.71 5.81 -58.36
CA ASN A 68 -2.10 4.92 -59.47
C ASN A 68 -1.53 3.50 -59.35
N SER A 69 -2.42 2.56 -59.03
CA SER A 69 -2.61 1.21 -59.64
C SER A 69 -3.37 0.37 -58.61
N GLY A 70 -4.61 -0.09 -58.79
CA GLY A 70 -5.30 -0.53 -60.01
C GLY A 70 -5.66 -2.02 -59.84
N PHE A 71 -6.95 -2.29 -59.63
CA PHE A 71 -7.68 -3.57 -59.48
C PHE A 71 -7.09 -4.84 -60.14
N ASN A 72 -7.19 -5.99 -59.44
CA ASN A 72 -8.05 -7.13 -59.85
C ASN A 72 -8.10 -8.29 -58.83
N GLU A 73 -9.28 -8.92 -58.77
CA GLU A 73 -9.61 -10.16 -58.05
C GLU A 73 -8.79 -11.38 -58.51
N ALA A 74 -8.49 -12.31 -57.59
CA ALA A 74 -8.64 -13.75 -57.84
C ALA A 74 -8.57 -14.55 -56.52
N VAL A 75 -9.62 -15.34 -56.31
CA VAL A 75 -9.76 -16.40 -55.32
C VAL A 75 -8.76 -17.53 -55.58
N GLY A 76 -8.14 -18.06 -54.52
CA GLY A 76 -7.33 -19.28 -54.58
C GLY A 76 -7.05 -19.86 -53.19
N THR A 77 -7.86 -20.83 -52.78
CA THR A 77 -7.65 -21.73 -51.63
C THR A 77 -6.41 -22.61 -51.82
N VAL A 78 -5.51 -22.69 -50.82
CA VAL A 78 -4.66 -23.88 -50.58
C VAL A 78 -4.37 -24.01 -49.07
N GLN A 79 -4.79 -25.14 -48.50
CA GLN A 79 -4.41 -25.65 -47.18
C GLN A 79 -2.89 -25.86 -47.11
N HIS A 80 -2.24 -25.76 -45.94
CA HIS A 80 -1.24 -26.80 -45.61
C HIS A 80 -0.99 -26.93 -44.10
N GLU A 81 -0.86 -28.21 -43.76
CA GLU A 81 -0.66 -28.85 -42.47
C GLU A 81 0.65 -28.47 -41.76
N ALA A 82 0.62 -28.75 -40.46
CA ALA A 82 1.78 -28.82 -39.59
C ALA A 82 2.82 -29.83 -40.07
N ALA A 83 4.10 -29.46 -39.95
CA ALA A 83 5.20 -30.42 -39.92
C ALA A 83 6.26 -29.94 -38.91
N ALA A 84 6.45 -30.76 -37.87
CA ALA A 84 7.57 -30.69 -36.96
C ALA A 84 8.87 -31.04 -37.68
N VAL A 85 9.96 -30.35 -37.36
CA VAL A 85 11.32 -30.77 -37.72
C VAL A 85 12.21 -30.61 -36.49
N ALA A 86 12.78 -31.75 -36.06
CA ALA A 86 13.80 -31.86 -35.03
C ALA A 86 15.12 -31.24 -35.49
N MET A 87 15.88 -30.65 -34.57
CA MET A 87 17.26 -30.24 -34.79
C MET A 87 18.19 -30.90 -33.77
N ASN A 88 19.31 -31.43 -34.28
CA ASN A 88 20.38 -32.09 -33.55
C ASN A 88 21.28 -31.08 -32.80
N ASP A 89 21.83 -31.58 -31.69
CA ASP A 89 22.92 -31.03 -30.87
C ASP A 89 24.24 -30.84 -31.67
N ASP A 90 24.89 -29.68 -31.56
CA ASP A 90 26.03 -29.45 -30.65
C ASP A 90 26.73 -28.08 -30.90
N GLU A 91 27.13 -27.46 -29.77
CA GLU A 91 28.02 -26.29 -29.53
C GLU A 91 27.51 -24.84 -29.77
N VAL A 92 27.55 -23.87 -28.84
CA VAL A 92 27.83 -23.78 -27.38
C VAL A 92 27.29 -22.40 -26.91
N VAL A 93 26.52 -22.41 -25.81
CA VAL A 93 26.02 -21.29 -24.95
C VAL A 93 25.06 -20.28 -25.61
N ALA A 94 23.80 -20.69 -25.75
CA ALA A 94 22.67 -19.75 -25.85
C ALA A 94 22.34 -19.22 -24.45
N LYS A 95 22.34 -17.89 -24.27
CA LYS A 95 21.82 -17.24 -23.06
C LYS A 95 20.36 -17.65 -22.88
N LEU A 96 20.06 -18.34 -21.78
CA LEU A 96 18.68 -18.63 -21.37
C LEU A 96 17.90 -17.30 -21.22
N PRO A 97 16.65 -17.21 -21.71
CA PRO A 97 15.75 -16.11 -21.38
C PRO A 97 15.66 -15.90 -19.86
N VAL A 98 15.57 -14.64 -19.42
CA VAL A 98 15.48 -14.26 -17.99
C VAL A 98 14.34 -15.00 -17.26
N ALA A 99 13.21 -15.23 -17.94
CA ALA A 99 12.08 -15.98 -17.40
C ALA A 99 12.41 -17.45 -17.07
N ASP A 100 13.29 -18.09 -17.85
CA ASP A 100 13.67 -19.49 -17.63
C ASP A 100 14.57 -19.62 -16.39
N LEU A 101 15.44 -18.64 -16.12
CA LEU A 101 16.29 -18.61 -14.92
C LEU A 101 15.50 -18.34 -13.63
N HIS A 102 14.50 -17.46 -13.71
CA HIS A 102 13.62 -17.16 -12.56
C HIS A 102 12.82 -18.39 -12.14
N GLN A 103 12.24 -19.11 -13.10
CA GLN A 103 11.54 -20.37 -12.81
C GLN A 103 12.52 -21.45 -12.29
N GLN A 104 13.70 -21.54 -12.91
CA GLN A 104 14.74 -22.45 -12.45
C GLN A 104 15.14 -22.20 -10.99
N PHE A 105 15.24 -20.94 -10.54
CA PHE A 105 15.49 -20.64 -9.12
C PHE A 105 14.37 -21.19 -8.24
N VAL A 106 13.11 -20.88 -8.58
CA VAL A 106 11.92 -21.30 -7.82
C VAL A 106 11.86 -22.83 -7.70
N ASP A 107 12.14 -23.55 -8.79
CA ASP A 107 12.07 -25.02 -8.85
C ASP A 107 13.22 -25.71 -8.09
N ASN A 108 14.34 -25.02 -7.85
CA ASN A 108 15.55 -25.59 -7.25
C ASN A 108 15.75 -25.27 -5.76
N VAL A 109 14.76 -24.65 -5.11
CA VAL A 109 14.76 -24.47 -3.65
C VAL A 109 14.63 -25.82 -2.95
N ASP A 110 15.53 -26.12 -2.00
CA ASP A 110 15.59 -27.41 -1.32
C ASP A 110 15.35 -27.28 0.20
N ALA A 111 14.26 -27.88 0.67
CA ALA A 111 13.89 -27.97 2.08
C ALA A 111 14.97 -28.62 2.96
N SER A 112 15.74 -29.57 2.42
CA SER A 112 16.77 -30.31 3.15
C SER A 112 17.94 -29.40 3.54
N ASN A 113 18.32 -28.47 2.65
CA ASN A 113 19.36 -27.49 2.93
C ASN A 113 18.93 -26.53 4.04
N MET A 114 17.72 -25.97 3.93
CA MET A 114 17.18 -25.06 4.96
C MET A 114 17.06 -25.75 6.32
N ARG A 115 16.64 -27.02 6.33
CA ARG A 115 16.68 -27.85 7.54
C ARG A 115 18.09 -27.99 8.11
N GLU A 116 19.09 -28.29 7.30
CA GLU A 116 20.49 -28.36 7.76
C GLU A 116 20.96 -27.02 8.34
N TYR A 117 20.66 -25.92 7.67
CA TYR A 117 21.06 -24.58 8.08
C TYR A 117 20.37 -24.18 9.40
N LEU A 118 19.06 -24.42 9.53
CA LEU A 118 18.31 -24.15 10.75
C LEU A 118 18.90 -24.95 11.94
N HIS A 119 19.17 -26.24 11.73
CA HIS A 119 19.80 -27.06 12.78
C HIS A 119 21.18 -26.54 13.17
N LYS A 120 21.95 -26.02 12.21
CA LYS A 120 23.27 -25.47 12.48
C LYS A 120 23.20 -24.20 13.33
N TYR A 121 22.31 -23.27 12.98
CA TYR A 121 22.13 -22.04 13.75
C TYR A 121 21.54 -22.30 15.15
N SER A 122 20.46 -23.07 15.22
CA SER A 122 19.63 -23.18 16.43
C SER A 122 19.95 -24.38 17.33
N SER A 123 21.13 -24.98 17.18
CA SER A 123 21.57 -26.11 18.02
C SER A 123 22.20 -25.68 19.35
N VAL A 124 22.68 -24.44 19.45
CA VAL A 124 23.35 -23.89 20.64
C VAL A 124 22.84 -22.47 20.85
N PRO A 125 22.54 -22.04 22.09
CA PRO A 125 22.18 -20.67 22.39
C PRO A 125 23.21 -19.65 21.88
N HIS A 126 22.76 -18.60 21.22
CA HIS A 126 23.63 -17.66 20.49
C HIS A 126 23.12 -16.22 20.57
N SER A 127 23.06 -15.71 21.80
CA SER A 127 22.71 -14.31 22.04
C SER A 127 23.75 -13.36 21.45
N CYS A 128 23.25 -12.24 20.95
CA CYS A 128 24.00 -11.06 20.53
C CYS A 128 25.29 -10.84 21.35
N GLY A 129 26.41 -10.67 20.64
CA GLY A 129 27.72 -10.35 21.22
C GLY A 129 28.40 -11.50 21.98
N THR A 130 27.85 -12.73 21.92
CA THR A 130 28.49 -13.92 22.51
C THR A 130 29.46 -14.59 21.54
N GLU A 131 30.38 -15.41 22.08
CA GLU A 131 31.28 -16.21 21.25
C GLU A 131 30.52 -17.15 20.29
N GLN A 132 29.35 -17.64 20.71
CA GLN A 132 28.56 -18.54 19.88
C GLN A 132 27.88 -17.80 18.73
N ASP A 133 27.39 -16.59 18.94
CA ASP A 133 26.87 -15.73 17.87
C ASP A 133 27.98 -15.34 16.87
N TYR A 134 29.20 -15.02 17.31
CA TYR A 134 30.32 -14.86 16.38
C TYR A 134 30.58 -16.13 15.53
N LYS A 135 30.40 -17.33 16.09
CA LYS A 135 30.52 -18.59 15.33
C LYS A 135 29.41 -18.76 14.30
N THR A 136 28.19 -18.25 14.56
CA THR A 136 27.13 -18.26 13.56
C THR A 136 27.45 -17.26 12.44
N ALA A 137 28.04 -16.10 12.75
CA ALA A 137 28.55 -15.14 11.75
C ALA A 137 29.62 -15.76 10.82
N LEU A 138 30.62 -16.44 11.41
CA LEU A 138 31.66 -17.16 10.66
C LEU A 138 31.06 -18.22 9.74
N TYR A 139 30.06 -18.96 10.23
CA TYR A 139 29.36 -19.97 9.44
C TYR A 139 28.61 -19.35 8.26
N THR A 140 27.91 -18.22 8.46
CA THR A 140 27.22 -17.50 7.39
C THR A 140 28.22 -17.03 6.32
N ALA A 141 29.34 -16.44 6.73
CA ALA A 141 30.39 -15.99 5.83
C ALA A 141 30.98 -17.16 5.01
N GLU A 142 31.30 -18.27 5.66
CA GLU A 142 31.79 -19.49 5.00
C GLU A 142 30.79 -20.01 3.96
N LYS A 143 29.49 -19.99 4.28
CA LYS A 143 28.45 -20.43 3.34
C LYS A 143 28.35 -19.51 2.14
N PHE A 144 28.30 -18.20 2.33
CA PHE A 144 28.33 -17.24 1.23
C PHE A 144 29.54 -17.45 0.31
N GLU A 145 30.75 -17.58 0.87
CA GLU A 145 31.96 -17.85 0.09
C GLU A 145 31.87 -19.17 -0.68
N SER A 146 31.33 -20.22 -0.05
CA SER A 146 31.14 -21.53 -0.69
C SER A 146 30.16 -21.49 -1.88
N PHE A 147 29.25 -20.52 -1.89
CA PHE A 147 28.30 -20.26 -2.99
C PHE A 147 28.89 -19.36 -4.07
N GLY A 148 30.12 -18.87 -3.91
CA GLY A 148 30.77 -17.95 -4.84
C GLY A 148 30.39 -16.48 -4.62
N ILE A 149 29.85 -16.15 -3.45
CA ILE A 149 29.46 -14.79 -3.05
C ILE A 149 30.57 -14.22 -2.17
N LYS A 150 31.01 -12.98 -2.46
CA LYS A 150 32.03 -12.32 -1.64
C LYS A 150 31.42 -11.98 -0.28
N ALA A 151 32.01 -12.47 0.81
CA ALA A 151 31.57 -12.16 2.17
C ALA A 151 32.52 -11.19 2.88
N GLU A 152 31.97 -10.36 3.76
CA GLU A 152 32.71 -9.51 4.70
C GLU A 152 31.99 -9.56 6.05
N ILE A 153 32.75 -9.68 7.15
CA ILE A 153 32.22 -9.49 8.50
C ILE A 153 32.48 -8.04 8.90
N LYS A 154 31.42 -7.30 9.18
CA LYS A 154 31.45 -5.92 9.66
C LYS A 154 31.30 -5.91 11.17
N GLU A 155 32.24 -5.25 11.85
CA GLU A 155 32.26 -5.17 13.30
C GLU A 155 31.82 -3.76 13.76
N TYR A 156 30.85 -3.73 14.68
CA TYR A 156 30.44 -2.52 15.40
C TYR A 156 30.61 -2.74 16.90
N TYR A 157 30.78 -1.67 17.66
CA TYR A 157 31.01 -1.68 19.10
C TYR A 157 29.83 -1.01 19.80
N THR A 158 28.79 -1.77 20.11
CA THR A 158 27.52 -1.24 20.59
C THR A 158 27.31 -1.46 22.09
N LEU A 159 26.40 -0.71 22.72
CA LEU A 159 25.99 -0.97 24.10
C LEU A 159 25.27 -2.33 24.24
N LEU A 160 25.98 -3.33 24.77
CA LEU A 160 25.41 -4.63 25.11
C LEU A 160 24.85 -4.62 26.54
N SER A 161 23.92 -5.52 26.83
CA SER A 161 23.24 -5.64 28.12
C SER A 161 23.11 -7.11 28.54
N THR A 162 23.79 -7.55 29.60
CA THR A 162 23.71 -8.94 30.08
C THR A 162 23.43 -9.05 31.58
N PRO A 163 22.64 -10.05 32.05
CA PRO A 163 22.29 -10.14 33.46
C PRO A 163 23.43 -10.72 34.29
N ILE A 164 23.77 -10.07 35.41
CA ILE A 164 24.72 -10.59 36.41
C ILE A 164 23.95 -11.27 37.54
N ARG A 165 22.93 -10.60 38.09
CA ARG A 165 22.19 -11.05 39.27
C ARG A 165 20.71 -10.74 39.10
N ARG A 166 19.86 -11.69 39.48
CA ARG A 166 18.40 -11.57 39.42
C ARG A 166 17.80 -12.19 40.67
N ARG A 167 17.02 -11.42 41.41
CA ARG A 167 16.26 -11.91 42.56
C ARG A 167 14.94 -11.16 42.66
N LEU A 168 13.88 -11.92 42.95
CA LEU A 168 12.56 -11.37 43.21
C LEU A 168 11.90 -12.15 44.33
N ALA A 169 11.39 -11.46 45.34
CA ALA A 169 10.67 -12.08 46.44
C ALA A 169 9.43 -11.27 46.84
N ILE A 170 8.32 -11.95 47.10
CA ILE A 170 7.18 -11.37 47.82
C ILE A 170 7.60 -11.30 49.30
N VAL A 171 7.58 -10.11 49.87
CA VAL A 171 7.93 -9.87 51.28
C VAL A 171 6.69 -9.69 52.15
N GLU A 172 5.65 -9.05 51.62
CA GLU A 172 4.34 -8.91 52.28
C GLU A 172 3.21 -9.28 51.30
N PRO A 173 2.09 -9.83 51.80
CA PRO A 173 1.83 -10.18 53.20
C PRO A 173 2.58 -11.47 53.63
N PRO A 174 2.73 -11.76 54.94
CA PRO A 174 3.56 -12.89 55.41
C PRO A 174 3.05 -14.26 54.95
N GLY A 175 1.72 -14.38 54.74
CA GLY A 175 1.10 -15.60 54.20
C GLY A 175 1.39 -15.87 52.72
N ALA A 176 1.86 -14.85 51.98
CA ALA A 176 2.29 -14.96 50.59
C ALA A 176 3.82 -14.84 50.44
N ALA A 177 4.55 -14.57 51.52
CA ALA A 177 5.99 -14.32 51.47
C ALA A 177 6.75 -15.53 50.90
N ARG A 178 7.54 -15.29 49.85
CA ARG A 178 8.38 -16.29 49.18
C ARG A 178 9.36 -15.65 48.22
N GLU A 179 10.47 -16.33 47.98
CA GLU A 179 11.30 -16.05 46.81
C GLU A 179 10.69 -16.72 45.57
N LEU A 180 10.64 -15.99 44.45
CA LEU A 180 10.11 -16.50 43.19
C LEU A 180 11.21 -17.23 42.41
N ASN A 181 10.84 -18.31 41.73
CA ASN A 181 11.77 -19.08 40.91
C ASN A 181 11.91 -18.43 39.54
N LEU A 182 13.06 -17.81 39.28
CA LEU A 182 13.39 -17.12 38.02
C LEU A 182 14.13 -18.02 37.02
N THR A 183 14.04 -19.33 37.20
CA THR A 183 14.60 -20.34 36.29
C THR A 183 13.52 -20.78 35.31
N GLU A 184 13.85 -20.72 34.02
CA GLU A 184 12.99 -21.18 32.95
C GLU A 184 12.86 -22.72 32.98
N ALA A 185 11.69 -23.23 32.61
CA ALA A 185 11.44 -24.67 32.65
C ALA A 185 12.14 -25.42 31.50
N SER A 186 12.69 -26.59 31.81
CA SER A 186 13.22 -27.52 30.81
C SER A 186 12.15 -28.51 30.32
N VAL A 187 12.23 -28.87 29.05
CA VAL A 187 11.32 -29.81 28.38
C VAL A 187 12.09 -31.08 27.99
N PRO A 188 11.65 -32.28 28.42
CA PRO A 188 12.31 -33.52 28.05
C PRO A 188 12.39 -33.73 26.54
N GLY A 189 13.59 -33.97 26.03
CA GLY A 189 13.84 -34.18 24.60
C GLY A 189 14.16 -32.91 23.81
N ASP A 190 13.93 -31.73 24.40
CA ASP A 190 14.33 -30.45 23.81
C ASP A 190 15.66 -29.98 24.42
N ALA A 191 16.76 -30.21 23.69
CA ALA A 191 18.11 -29.90 24.15
C ALA A 191 18.28 -28.42 24.51
N CYS A 192 17.66 -27.50 23.75
CA CYS A 192 17.82 -26.06 23.95
C CYS A 192 17.35 -25.62 25.35
N THR A 193 16.25 -26.21 25.84
CA THR A 193 15.65 -25.87 27.14
C THR A 193 16.47 -26.32 28.36
N SER A 194 17.55 -27.06 28.13
CA SER A 194 18.45 -27.57 29.17
C SER A 194 19.92 -27.15 28.97
N ASP A 195 20.18 -26.29 27.98
CA ASP A 195 21.53 -25.82 27.69
C ASP A 195 21.95 -24.72 28.70
N ASN A 196 23.02 -24.99 29.45
CA ASN A 196 23.51 -24.08 30.48
C ASN A 196 24.28 -22.86 29.92
N SER A 197 24.56 -22.81 28.62
CA SER A 197 25.12 -21.64 27.96
C SER A 197 24.07 -20.56 27.67
N ALA A 198 22.78 -20.90 27.72
CA ALA A 198 21.70 -19.93 27.56
C ALA A 198 21.73 -18.86 28.65
N LEU A 199 21.62 -17.59 28.25
CA LEU A 199 21.41 -16.51 29.21
C LEU A 199 20.08 -16.72 29.93
N PRO A 200 20.04 -16.50 31.26
CA PRO A 200 18.82 -16.72 32.01
C PRO A 200 17.78 -15.64 31.67
N PRO A 201 16.48 -15.81 31.98
CA PRO A 201 15.46 -14.83 31.61
C PRO A 201 15.71 -13.43 32.16
N PHE A 202 15.77 -12.44 31.28
CA PHE A 202 15.93 -11.03 31.60
C PHE A 202 15.35 -10.17 30.47
N VAL A 203 15.28 -8.86 30.70
CA VAL A 203 14.97 -7.88 29.66
C VAL A 203 16.16 -6.93 29.54
N ALA A 204 16.68 -6.77 28.32
CA ALA A 204 17.89 -5.97 28.10
C ALA A 204 17.64 -4.48 28.36
N TYR A 205 18.70 -3.79 28.80
CA TYR A 205 18.75 -2.39 29.21
C TYR A 205 17.95 -2.03 30.45
N ALA A 206 17.42 -3.02 31.19
CA ALA A 206 16.94 -2.76 32.55
C ALA A 206 18.06 -2.16 33.42
N ALA A 207 17.73 -1.19 34.26
CA ALA A 207 18.72 -0.62 35.16
C ALA A 207 19.07 -1.58 36.30
N THR A 208 20.30 -1.49 36.79
CA THR A 208 20.69 -2.12 38.05
C THR A 208 19.97 -1.45 39.21
N GLY A 209 19.36 -2.23 40.11
CA GLY A 209 18.62 -1.68 41.24
C GLY A 209 18.17 -2.73 42.24
N ASN A 210 18.08 -2.31 43.51
CA ASN A 210 17.51 -3.11 44.60
C ASN A 210 16.41 -2.28 45.28
N VAL A 211 15.17 -2.57 44.92
CA VAL A 211 13.98 -1.83 45.35
C VAL A 211 13.04 -2.74 46.11
N THR A 212 12.42 -2.21 47.18
CA THR A 212 11.36 -2.90 47.92
C THR A 212 10.15 -1.99 47.98
N ALA A 213 9.08 -2.36 47.29
CA ALA A 213 7.92 -1.51 47.12
C ALA A 213 6.65 -2.34 46.87
N SER A 214 5.49 -1.71 47.06
CA SER A 214 4.19 -2.34 46.77
C SER A 214 3.93 -2.41 45.27
N ILE A 215 3.13 -3.40 44.85
CA ILE A 215 2.81 -3.67 43.45
C ILE A 215 1.48 -3.01 43.05
N VAL A 216 1.45 -2.42 41.86
CA VAL A 216 0.21 -2.02 41.17
C VAL A 216 0.09 -2.82 39.88
N PHE A 217 -1.06 -3.45 39.65
CA PHE A 217 -1.37 -4.10 38.38
C PHE A 217 -1.86 -3.08 37.36
N VAL A 218 -1.14 -2.97 36.23
CA VAL A 218 -1.32 -1.92 35.22
C VAL A 218 -1.76 -2.49 33.87
N ASN A 219 -2.44 -3.65 33.85
CA ASN A 219 -2.93 -4.27 32.62
C ASN A 219 -1.80 -4.47 31.59
N PHE A 220 -1.94 -3.92 30.38
CA PHE A 220 -0.92 -4.00 29.34
C PHE A 220 0.17 -2.94 29.52
N GLY A 221 0.04 -1.98 30.43
CA GLY A 221 1.00 -0.89 30.56
C GLY A 221 0.95 0.07 29.37
N LYS A 222 -0.25 0.28 28.81
CA LYS A 222 -0.49 1.36 27.83
C LYS A 222 -0.65 2.68 28.56
N GLN A 223 -0.41 3.80 27.86
CA GLN A 223 -0.63 5.13 28.42
C GLN A 223 -2.03 5.29 29.04
N ALA A 224 -3.07 4.84 28.32
CA ALA A 224 -4.45 4.83 28.81
C ALA A 224 -4.68 3.98 30.07
N ASP A 225 -3.87 2.94 30.31
CA ASP A 225 -3.97 2.14 31.54
C ASP A 225 -3.47 2.95 32.75
N PHE A 226 -2.35 3.67 32.60
CA PHE A 226 -1.82 4.56 33.63
C PHE A 226 -2.76 5.74 33.90
N GLU A 227 -3.27 6.38 32.85
CA GLU A 227 -4.25 7.48 32.97
C GLU A 227 -5.52 7.03 33.71
N TRP A 228 -6.01 5.82 33.40
CA TRP A 228 -7.17 5.25 34.10
C TRP A 228 -6.87 5.05 35.59
N LEU A 229 -5.69 4.56 35.95
CA LEU A 229 -5.28 4.39 37.35
C LEU A 229 -5.23 5.72 38.09
N VAL A 230 -4.60 6.75 37.50
CA VAL A 230 -4.52 8.09 38.07
C VAL A 230 -5.91 8.70 38.24
N ALA A 231 -6.77 8.61 37.22
CA ALA A 231 -8.15 9.10 37.26
C ALA A 231 -9.00 8.39 38.33
N ASN A 232 -8.61 7.18 38.72
CA ASN A 232 -9.26 6.39 39.76
C ASN A 232 -8.55 6.48 41.13
N ASN A 233 -7.71 7.49 41.34
CA ASN A 233 -6.99 7.76 42.58
C ASN A 233 -6.09 6.61 43.06
N VAL A 234 -5.46 5.88 42.13
CA VAL A 234 -4.42 4.89 42.44
C VAL A 234 -3.08 5.59 42.50
N THR A 235 -2.32 5.40 43.59
CA THR A 235 -0.98 5.98 43.74
C THR A 235 0.04 5.13 42.99
N LEU A 236 0.78 5.74 42.07
CA LEU A 236 1.78 5.06 41.22
C LEU A 236 3.22 5.37 41.64
N GLU A 237 3.49 6.61 42.06
CA GLU A 237 4.82 7.05 42.47
C GLU A 237 5.38 6.15 43.58
N GLY A 238 6.63 5.70 43.41
CA GLY A 238 7.31 4.82 44.37
C GLY A 238 6.86 3.36 44.34
N LYS A 239 5.96 2.96 43.43
CA LYS A 239 5.44 1.58 43.32
C LYS A 239 6.16 0.78 42.23
N ILE A 240 5.98 -0.54 42.22
CA ILE A 240 6.44 -1.42 41.12
C ILE A 240 5.24 -1.77 40.24
N ALA A 241 5.38 -1.60 38.93
CA ALA A 241 4.35 -1.95 37.96
C ALA A 241 4.37 -3.45 37.69
N LEU A 242 3.22 -4.12 37.79
CA LEU A 242 3.01 -5.43 37.19
C LEU A 242 2.19 -5.25 35.91
N VAL A 243 2.81 -5.56 34.78
CA VAL A 243 2.22 -5.43 33.44
C VAL A 243 2.25 -6.77 32.72
N ARG A 244 1.32 -6.97 31.79
CA ARG A 244 1.34 -8.11 30.88
C ARG A 244 1.96 -7.73 29.53
N TYR A 245 2.60 -8.70 28.88
CA TYR A 245 3.01 -8.60 27.47
C TYR A 245 1.80 -8.45 26.53
N GLY A 246 2.07 -8.00 25.30
CA GLY A 246 1.04 -7.69 24.31
C GLY A 246 0.54 -6.23 24.40
N GLY A 247 -0.33 -5.85 23.47
CA GLY A 247 -0.97 -4.53 23.43
C GLY A 247 -0.09 -3.37 22.90
N ASN A 248 1.16 -3.26 23.35
CA ASN A 248 2.19 -2.33 22.89
C ASN A 248 3.59 -2.92 23.19
N PHE A 249 4.64 -2.33 22.60
CA PHE A 249 6.02 -2.76 22.80
C PHE A 249 6.49 -2.63 24.26
N ARG A 250 7.32 -3.57 24.72
CA ARG A 250 7.72 -3.69 26.13
C ARG A 250 8.52 -2.50 26.66
N GLY A 251 9.36 -1.85 25.83
CA GLY A 251 10.08 -0.64 26.22
C GLY A 251 9.14 0.51 26.60
N LEU A 252 8.01 0.66 25.90
CA LEU A 252 7.01 1.68 26.21
C LEU A 252 6.30 1.46 27.55
N LYS A 253 6.19 0.20 28.00
CA LYS A 253 5.65 -0.12 29.33
C LYS A 253 6.58 0.40 30.43
N ALA A 254 7.89 0.25 30.22
CA ALA A 254 8.91 0.77 31.13
C ALA A 254 8.94 2.31 31.11
N MET A 255 8.96 2.91 29.92
CA MET A 255 8.88 4.38 29.75
C MET A 255 7.68 4.98 30.48
N ALA A 256 6.48 4.42 30.27
CA ALA A 256 5.27 4.94 30.91
C ALA A 256 5.31 4.75 32.44
N ALA A 257 5.88 3.65 32.94
CA ALA A 257 6.05 3.45 34.38
C ALA A 257 7.00 4.51 34.99
N GLU A 258 8.12 4.82 34.34
CA GLU A 258 9.07 5.85 34.77
C GLU A 258 8.45 7.25 34.78
N GLN A 259 7.71 7.60 33.72
CA GLN A 259 7.00 8.88 33.61
C GLN A 259 6.00 9.09 34.75
N HIS A 260 5.46 8.01 35.34
CA HIS A 260 4.57 8.04 36.49
C HIS A 260 5.29 7.86 37.85
N GLY A 261 6.63 7.94 37.86
CA GLY A 261 7.45 7.88 39.07
C GLY A 261 7.52 6.49 39.72
N MET A 262 7.19 5.44 38.97
CA MET A 262 7.31 4.06 39.46
C MET A 262 8.79 3.65 39.52
N VAL A 263 9.14 2.75 40.44
CA VAL A 263 10.54 2.41 40.76
C VAL A 263 10.97 1.05 40.24
N GLY A 264 10.11 0.37 39.46
CA GLY A 264 10.46 -0.87 38.79
C GLY A 264 9.29 -1.48 38.03
N VAL A 265 9.59 -2.45 37.17
CA VAL A 265 8.60 -3.11 36.30
C VAL A 265 8.76 -4.63 36.32
N LEU A 266 7.65 -5.33 36.46
CA LEU A 266 7.54 -6.77 36.28
C LEU A 266 6.63 -7.04 35.08
N ILE A 267 7.11 -7.81 34.12
CA ILE A 267 6.39 -8.07 32.86
C ILE A 267 6.11 -9.58 32.74
N TYR A 268 4.88 -9.99 32.47
CA TYR A 268 4.55 -11.43 32.31
C TYR A 268 3.68 -11.71 31.08
N SER A 269 3.79 -12.92 30.52
CA SER A 269 2.90 -13.35 29.42
C SER A 269 1.63 -13.96 29.99
N ASP A 270 0.50 -13.26 29.84
CA ASP A 270 -0.78 -13.75 30.36
C ASP A 270 -1.31 -14.91 29.51
N PRO A 271 -1.78 -16.03 30.12
CA PRO A 271 -2.28 -17.17 29.36
C PRO A 271 -3.46 -16.88 28.43
N LYS A 272 -4.15 -15.75 28.66
CA LYS A 272 -5.20 -15.25 27.77
C LYS A 272 -4.67 -14.91 26.37
N GLU A 273 -3.45 -14.40 26.27
CA GLU A 273 -2.89 -13.90 25.02
C GLU A 273 -2.21 -15.02 24.22
N ASP A 274 -1.34 -15.80 24.86
CA ASP A 274 -0.51 -16.79 24.16
C ASP A 274 -0.37 -18.15 24.90
N GLY A 275 -1.16 -18.41 25.95
CA GLY A 275 -1.07 -19.62 26.77
C GLY A 275 -2.27 -20.56 26.66
N PHE A 276 -2.59 -21.25 27.77
CA PHE A 276 -3.59 -22.34 27.78
C PHE A 276 -5.02 -21.94 27.38
N VAL A 277 -5.34 -20.64 27.31
CA VAL A 277 -6.64 -20.16 26.80
C VAL A 277 -6.74 -20.37 25.29
N GLN A 278 -5.61 -20.33 24.58
CA GLN A 278 -5.54 -20.55 23.13
C GLN A 278 -5.58 -22.05 22.77
N GLY A 279 -5.15 -22.94 23.68
CA GLY A 279 -5.17 -24.39 23.50
C GLY A 279 -4.10 -25.11 24.31
N PRO A 280 -3.74 -26.37 23.96
CA PRO A 280 -2.66 -27.11 24.62
C PRO A 280 -1.32 -26.36 24.54
N VAL A 281 -0.57 -26.40 25.63
CA VAL A 281 0.71 -25.69 25.77
C VAL A 281 1.89 -26.60 25.48
N TYR A 282 3.03 -26.04 25.10
CA TYR A 282 4.25 -26.78 24.76
C TYR A 282 4.73 -27.65 25.96
N PRO A 283 5.09 -28.93 25.76
CA PRO A 283 5.28 -29.64 24.49
C PRO A 283 4.05 -30.37 23.92
N ASP A 284 2.86 -30.21 24.50
CA ASP A 284 1.64 -30.87 24.02
C ASP A 284 0.87 -30.03 22.97
N GLY A 285 1.28 -28.78 22.76
CA GLY A 285 0.78 -27.89 21.72
C GLY A 285 1.66 -26.65 21.50
N PRO A 286 1.26 -25.70 20.64
CA PRO A 286 2.10 -24.58 20.24
C PRO A 286 2.10 -23.40 21.22
N TRP A 287 1.27 -23.44 22.26
CA TRP A 287 1.01 -22.31 23.15
C TRP A 287 1.93 -22.28 24.38
N ARG A 288 2.01 -21.13 25.05
CA ARG A 288 2.98 -20.84 26.10
C ARG A 288 2.78 -21.71 27.34
N PRO A 289 3.81 -22.46 27.78
CA PRO A 289 3.75 -23.23 29.01
C PRO A 289 4.07 -22.40 30.25
N GLU A 290 3.69 -22.93 31.41
CA GLU A 290 3.69 -22.22 32.70
C GLU A 290 5.05 -21.70 33.14
N GLY A 291 6.11 -22.42 32.79
CA GLY A 291 7.48 -22.09 33.15
C GLY A 291 8.27 -21.31 32.09
N SER A 292 7.64 -20.85 31.00
CA SER A 292 8.30 -20.07 29.94
C SER A 292 8.37 -18.59 30.30
N PHE A 293 9.52 -17.95 30.01
CA PHE A 293 9.75 -16.53 30.19
C PHE A 293 10.04 -15.87 28.84
N GLN A 294 9.37 -14.76 28.55
CA GLN A 294 9.66 -13.97 27.35
C GLN A 294 10.75 -12.93 27.67
N ARG A 295 11.91 -13.06 27.00
CA ARG A 295 13.00 -12.06 27.00
C ARG A 295 12.68 -10.91 26.04
N GLY A 296 13.55 -9.91 25.96
CA GLY A 296 13.41 -8.81 25.02
C GLY A 296 14.12 -7.54 25.44
N SER A 297 14.38 -6.65 24.48
CA SER A 297 14.92 -5.31 24.75
C SER A 297 13.88 -4.35 25.32
N LEU A 298 14.31 -3.51 26.26
CA LEU A 298 13.56 -2.35 26.75
C LEU A 298 13.95 -1.03 26.09
N THR A 299 14.74 -1.04 25.01
CA THR A 299 15.01 0.19 24.25
C THR A 299 13.70 0.92 23.94
N TYR A 300 13.74 2.23 23.87
CA TYR A 300 12.62 3.06 23.48
C TYR A 300 12.63 3.20 21.98
N LEU A 301 12.35 2.08 21.31
CA LEU A 301 12.41 1.98 19.86
C LEU A 301 11.58 3.05 19.16
N SER A 302 10.46 3.49 19.77
CA SER A 302 9.66 4.60 19.25
C SER A 302 10.41 5.94 19.13
N LEU A 303 11.51 6.15 19.86
CA LEU A 303 12.36 7.34 19.80
C LEU A 303 13.47 7.20 18.75
N ALA A 304 14.21 6.09 18.80
CA ALA A 304 15.28 5.76 17.86
C ALA A 304 15.57 4.24 17.90
N ALA A 305 16.00 3.70 16.77
CA ALA A 305 16.60 2.37 16.68
C ALA A 305 18.14 2.45 16.67
N GLY A 306 18.82 1.31 16.79
CA GLY A 306 20.28 1.23 16.83
C GLY A 306 20.85 1.33 18.24
N ASP A 307 22.16 1.51 18.34
CA ASP A 307 22.85 1.62 19.63
C ASP A 307 22.30 2.83 20.41
N PRO A 308 21.77 2.62 21.63
CA PRO A 308 21.30 3.70 22.49
C PRO A 308 22.33 4.81 22.74
N THR A 309 23.62 4.50 22.62
CA THR A 309 24.71 5.43 22.89
C THR A 309 25.23 6.16 21.65
N THR A 310 24.78 5.82 20.44
CA THR A 310 25.17 6.49 19.19
C THR A 310 23.99 6.84 18.26
N PRO A 311 22.87 7.39 18.76
CA PRO A 311 21.70 7.63 17.92
C PRO A 311 21.99 8.60 16.76
N GLY A 312 22.00 8.09 15.53
CA GLY A 312 22.24 8.86 14.32
C GLY A 312 23.66 8.80 13.75
N TRP A 313 24.57 8.01 14.33
CA TRP A 313 25.89 7.71 13.75
C TRP A 313 26.38 6.31 14.11
N ALA A 314 27.11 5.68 13.19
CA ALA A 314 27.59 4.32 13.39
C ALA A 314 28.61 4.16 14.54
N SER A 315 28.42 3.10 15.32
CA SER A 315 29.26 2.57 16.41
C SER A 315 30.52 1.87 15.91
N VAL A 316 31.30 2.54 15.06
CA VAL A 316 32.61 2.03 14.61
C VAL A 316 33.68 2.17 15.70
N GLU A 317 34.81 1.47 15.55
CA GLU A 317 35.91 1.54 16.52
C GLU A 317 36.36 2.99 16.75
N GLY A 318 36.33 3.43 18.02
CA GLY A 318 36.73 4.79 18.41
C GLY A 318 35.65 5.87 18.25
N SER A 319 34.42 5.50 17.87
CA SER A 319 33.27 6.39 17.91
C SER A 319 33.02 6.97 19.31
N TYR A 320 32.41 8.15 19.37
CA TYR A 320 31.93 8.71 20.61
C TYR A 320 30.63 8.02 21.02
N HIS A 321 30.56 7.57 22.28
CA HIS A 321 29.37 7.00 22.91
C HIS A 321 28.85 7.95 23.97
N ILE A 322 27.55 8.22 23.94
CA ILE A 322 26.85 8.98 24.99
C ILE A 322 27.03 8.22 26.34
N PRO A 323 27.37 8.92 27.44
CA PRO A 323 27.43 8.28 28.75
C PRO A 323 26.10 7.62 29.11
N TYR A 324 26.11 6.40 29.64
CA TYR A 324 24.89 5.62 29.96
C TYR A 324 23.82 6.41 30.72
N ALA A 325 24.22 7.24 31.69
CA ALA A 325 23.29 8.04 32.50
C ALA A 325 22.59 9.18 31.73
N GLU A 326 23.08 9.53 30.54
CA GLU A 326 22.53 10.56 29.65
C GLU A 326 21.74 9.94 28.49
N VAL A 327 21.70 8.61 28.37
CA VAL A 327 20.95 7.93 27.31
C VAL A 327 19.45 8.05 27.57
N GLU A 328 18.73 8.65 26.63
CA GLU A 328 17.28 8.87 26.73
C GLU A 328 16.45 7.77 26.05
N THR A 329 17.08 6.83 25.36
CA THR A 329 16.44 5.77 24.57
C THR A 329 16.36 4.42 25.30
N ILE A 330 16.59 4.38 26.63
CA ILE A 330 16.48 3.18 27.48
C ILE A 330 15.91 3.57 28.86
N PRO A 331 15.35 2.61 29.62
CA PRO A 331 14.93 2.87 30.99
C PRO A 331 16.10 2.96 31.97
N HIS A 332 15.86 3.70 33.05
CA HIS A 332 16.70 3.90 34.24
C HIS A 332 16.10 3.29 35.53
N ILE A 333 15.06 2.44 35.41
CA ILE A 333 14.48 1.63 36.50
C ILE A 333 14.71 0.12 36.31
N PRO A 334 14.78 -0.66 37.41
CA PRO A 334 14.92 -2.11 37.33
C PRO A 334 13.68 -2.77 36.74
N ALA A 335 13.88 -3.78 35.91
CA ALA A 335 12.80 -4.52 35.27
C ALA A 335 13.09 -6.02 35.10
N LEU A 336 12.05 -6.86 35.15
CA LEU A 336 12.20 -8.31 35.07
C LEU A 336 11.03 -8.99 34.34
N PRO A 337 11.29 -9.96 33.44
CA PRO A 337 10.24 -10.81 32.91
C PRO A 337 9.88 -11.93 33.88
N LEU A 338 8.62 -12.35 33.88
CA LEU A 338 8.08 -13.45 34.67
C LEU A 338 7.34 -14.44 33.78
N SER A 339 7.45 -15.73 34.09
CA SER A 339 6.49 -16.71 33.61
C SER A 339 5.13 -16.45 34.26
N TYR A 340 4.02 -16.84 33.61
CA TYR A 340 2.73 -16.74 34.26
C TYR A 340 2.62 -17.61 35.52
N GLY A 341 3.38 -18.71 35.57
CA GLY A 341 3.54 -19.53 36.77
C GLY A 341 4.12 -18.77 37.97
N GLN A 342 5.02 -17.81 37.75
CA GLN A 342 5.52 -16.93 38.82
C GLN A 342 4.59 -15.73 39.06
N ALA A 343 4.07 -15.12 38.00
CA ALA A 343 3.16 -13.97 38.09
C ALA A 343 1.88 -14.31 38.89
N GLN A 344 1.39 -15.55 38.80
CA GLN A 344 0.21 -15.98 39.57
C GLN A 344 0.38 -15.80 41.08
N HIS A 345 1.60 -15.92 41.61
CA HIS A 345 1.86 -15.77 43.05
C HIS A 345 1.68 -14.32 43.48
N ILE A 346 2.15 -13.37 42.67
CA ILE A 346 1.96 -11.94 42.90
C ILE A 346 0.48 -11.61 42.75
N LEU A 347 -0.14 -11.95 41.60
CA LEU A 347 -1.55 -11.65 41.31
C LEU A 347 -2.51 -12.22 42.37
N ARG A 348 -2.25 -13.43 42.90
CA ARG A 348 -3.06 -14.03 43.97
C ARG A 348 -2.95 -13.27 45.29
N SER A 349 -1.80 -12.63 45.55
CA SER A 349 -1.58 -11.84 46.76
C SER A 349 -2.17 -10.44 46.67
N LEU A 350 -2.38 -9.91 45.45
CA LEU A 350 -2.89 -8.55 45.25
C LEU A 350 -4.27 -8.36 45.89
N GLY A 351 -4.35 -7.35 46.75
CA GLY A 351 -5.58 -6.88 47.35
C GLY A 351 -6.14 -5.65 46.65
N GLY A 352 -6.90 -4.85 47.39
CA GLY A 352 -7.53 -3.64 46.88
C GLY A 352 -8.72 -3.91 45.96
N ARG A 353 -9.04 -2.93 45.12
CA ARG A 353 -10.21 -2.98 44.24
C ARG A 353 -10.03 -4.01 43.13
N GLU A 354 -11.14 -4.52 42.64
CA GLU A 354 -11.18 -5.36 41.45
C GLU A 354 -10.73 -4.57 40.22
N SER A 355 -9.89 -5.17 39.38
CA SER A 355 -9.52 -4.55 38.10
C SER A 355 -10.69 -4.58 37.13
N PRO A 356 -10.78 -3.64 36.17
CA PRO A 356 -11.80 -3.64 35.12
C PRO A 356 -12.00 -5.02 34.48
N ALA A 357 -13.21 -5.31 34.01
CA ALA A 357 -13.51 -6.60 33.37
C ALA A 357 -12.61 -6.89 32.16
N SER A 358 -12.28 -5.85 31.38
CA SER A 358 -11.32 -5.94 30.26
C SER A 358 -9.90 -6.26 30.70
N TRP A 359 -9.55 -5.98 31.97
CA TRP A 359 -8.24 -6.24 32.56
C TRP A 359 -8.16 -7.63 33.23
N GLN A 360 -9.22 -8.44 33.18
CA GLN A 360 -9.14 -9.82 33.65
C GLN A 360 -8.35 -10.68 32.65
N GLY A 361 -7.45 -11.52 33.17
CA GLY A 361 -6.59 -12.43 32.39
C GLY A 361 -7.07 -13.88 32.37
N GLY A 362 -6.19 -14.79 31.93
CA GLY A 362 -6.47 -16.21 31.76
C GLY A 362 -6.31 -17.03 33.05
N LEU A 363 -5.60 -16.51 34.06
CA LEU A 363 -5.38 -17.22 35.33
C LEU A 363 -6.66 -17.25 36.19
N SER A 364 -7.03 -18.43 36.68
CA SER A 364 -8.13 -18.58 37.65
C SER A 364 -7.65 -18.26 39.06
N LEU A 365 -8.03 -17.09 39.58
CA LEU A 365 -7.68 -16.61 40.92
C LEU A 365 -8.94 -16.50 41.80
N PRO A 366 -8.86 -16.79 43.12
CA PRO A 366 -10.04 -16.81 44.01
C PRO A 366 -10.86 -15.50 44.02
N ASN A 367 -10.20 -14.38 43.77
CA ASN A 367 -10.78 -13.04 43.85
C ASN A 367 -10.70 -12.27 42.52
N GLY A 368 -10.44 -12.96 41.41
CA GLY A 368 -10.10 -12.31 40.13
C GLY A 368 -8.79 -11.52 40.21
N TYR A 369 -8.52 -10.75 39.17
CA TYR A 369 -7.37 -9.84 39.13
C TYR A 369 -7.74 -8.57 39.90
N ARG A 370 -6.79 -8.10 40.71
CA ARG A 370 -6.94 -6.92 41.58
C ARG A 370 -5.88 -5.88 41.23
N ILE A 371 -6.18 -4.62 41.55
CA ILE A 371 -5.28 -3.49 41.24
C ILE A 371 -4.07 -3.44 42.18
N GLY A 372 -4.20 -3.83 43.46
CA GLY A 372 -3.13 -3.64 44.45
C GLY A 372 -3.05 -2.23 45.04
N ASP A 373 -4.13 -1.44 44.93
CA ASP A 373 -4.19 -0.06 45.46
C ASP A 373 -4.34 0.02 46.99
N ASP A 374 -4.35 -1.11 47.69
CA ASP A 374 -4.27 -1.21 49.15
C ASP A 374 -2.83 -1.35 49.68
N GLU A 375 -1.85 -1.43 48.78
CA GLU A 375 -0.42 -1.56 49.06
C GLU A 375 -0.03 -2.82 49.86
N ALA A 376 -0.93 -3.80 49.98
CA ALA A 376 -0.73 -4.96 50.85
C ALA A 376 0.33 -5.94 50.32
N THR A 377 0.49 -6.02 49.01
CA THR A 377 1.53 -6.85 48.36
C THR A 377 2.78 -6.04 48.14
N VAL A 378 3.85 -6.40 48.83
CA VAL A 378 5.18 -5.78 48.69
C VAL A 378 6.15 -6.82 48.18
N VAL A 379 6.99 -6.43 47.22
CA VAL A 379 8.06 -7.28 46.70
C VAL A 379 9.42 -6.61 46.85
N ASN A 380 10.48 -7.41 46.94
CA ASN A 380 11.86 -6.98 46.77
C ASN A 380 12.36 -7.43 45.38
N LEU A 381 12.69 -6.46 44.53
CA LEU A 381 13.26 -6.64 43.19
C LEU A 381 14.73 -6.21 43.24
N ASP A 382 15.65 -7.16 43.07
CA ASP A 382 17.10 -6.95 43.15
C ASP A 382 17.77 -7.49 41.89
N ILE A 383 18.20 -6.58 41.04
CA ILE A 383 18.74 -6.86 39.70
C ILE A 383 20.07 -6.13 39.51
N GLU A 384 21.01 -6.82 38.88
CA GLU A 384 22.29 -6.30 38.43
C GLU A 384 22.49 -6.69 36.96
N ILE A 385 22.63 -5.70 36.11
CA ILE A 385 22.85 -5.83 34.66
C ILE A 385 24.21 -5.22 34.31
N ASP A 386 24.99 -5.92 33.49
CA ASP A 386 26.22 -5.43 32.87
C ASP A 386 25.87 -4.74 31.54
N ASN A 387 25.77 -3.41 31.57
CA ASN A 387 25.61 -2.57 30.39
C ASN A 387 26.99 -2.04 29.96
N LYS A 388 27.56 -2.59 28.90
CA LYS A 388 28.90 -2.22 28.42
C LYS A 388 28.99 -2.25 26.91
N VAL A 389 29.83 -1.39 26.36
CA VAL A 389 30.15 -1.41 24.93
C VAL A 389 30.95 -2.66 24.59
N GLY A 390 30.54 -3.39 23.55
CA GLY A 390 31.18 -4.62 23.08
C GLY A 390 30.93 -4.87 21.60
N PRO A 391 31.72 -5.77 20.98
CA PRO A 391 31.64 -6.01 19.55
C PRO A 391 30.39 -6.83 19.15
N ILE A 392 29.88 -6.54 17.97
CA ILE A 392 28.81 -7.26 17.25
C ILE A 392 29.24 -7.44 15.79
N TRP A 393 28.72 -8.45 15.09
CA TRP A 393 29.24 -8.92 13.81
C TRP A 393 28.16 -9.15 12.76
N ASP A 394 27.96 -8.16 11.90
CA ASP A 394 27.14 -8.31 10.69
C ASP A 394 27.92 -9.07 9.61
N VAL A 395 27.24 -9.89 8.82
CA VAL A 395 27.84 -10.56 7.65
C VAL A 395 27.22 -10.03 6.36
N ILE A 396 28.06 -9.43 5.52
CA ILE A 396 27.67 -8.81 4.26
C ILE A 396 28.13 -9.68 3.09
N GLY A 397 27.18 -10.30 2.38
CA GLY A 397 27.41 -10.98 1.11
C GLY A 397 27.19 -10.04 -0.06
N THR A 398 28.07 -10.02 -1.07
CA THR A 398 27.92 -9.15 -2.25
C THR A 398 28.07 -9.92 -3.56
N ILE A 399 27.13 -9.72 -4.48
CA ILE A 399 27.23 -10.11 -5.88
C ILE A 399 27.21 -8.82 -6.72
N GLU A 400 28.34 -8.52 -7.37
CA GLU A 400 28.50 -7.28 -8.15
C GLU A 400 27.62 -7.28 -9.41
N GLY A 401 26.90 -6.18 -9.62
CA GLY A 401 26.10 -5.95 -10.84
C GLY A 401 26.99 -5.74 -12.07
N SER A 402 26.50 -6.18 -13.24
CA SER A 402 27.28 -6.14 -14.48
C SER A 402 26.99 -4.92 -15.36
N GLU A 403 25.88 -4.22 -15.14
CA GLU A 403 25.45 -3.08 -15.96
C GLU A 403 25.18 -1.82 -15.12
N GLU A 404 24.54 -1.98 -13.96
CA GLU A 404 24.22 -0.93 -12.99
C GLU A 404 24.80 -1.30 -11.60
N PRO A 405 26.14 -1.46 -11.47
CA PRO A 405 26.76 -1.91 -10.22
C PRO A 405 26.56 -0.95 -9.03
N ASP A 406 26.18 0.30 -9.30
CA ASP A 406 25.88 1.32 -8.31
C ASP A 406 24.39 1.41 -7.93
N GLU A 407 23.56 0.48 -8.41
CA GLU A 407 22.20 0.27 -7.92
C GLU A 407 22.19 -0.97 -7.02
N LEU A 408 21.79 -0.80 -5.75
CA LEU A 408 21.96 -1.81 -4.70
C LEU A 408 20.60 -2.39 -4.28
N VAL A 409 20.41 -3.69 -4.45
CA VAL A 409 19.25 -4.44 -3.96
C VAL A 409 19.69 -5.21 -2.71
N LEU A 410 19.08 -4.90 -1.57
CA LEU A 410 19.45 -5.48 -0.28
C LEU A 410 18.42 -6.52 0.15
N LEU A 411 18.88 -7.69 0.59
CA LEU A 411 18.10 -8.73 1.24
C LEU A 411 18.67 -8.95 2.63
N GLY A 412 17.85 -8.83 3.67
CA GLY A 412 18.33 -8.90 5.06
C GLY A 412 17.48 -9.75 5.98
N ASN A 413 18.15 -10.31 6.99
CA ASN A 413 17.59 -11.07 8.10
C ASN A 413 18.59 -10.98 9.27
N HIS A 414 18.12 -10.79 10.50
CA HIS A 414 19.01 -10.93 11.66
C HIS A 414 19.29 -12.39 12.00
N ARG A 415 20.38 -12.61 12.74
CA ARG A 415 20.93 -13.93 13.05
C ARG A 415 20.94 -14.20 14.55
N ASP A 416 21.16 -13.17 15.36
CA ASP A 416 21.20 -13.29 16.81
C ASP A 416 19.86 -13.74 17.38
N ALA A 417 19.88 -14.50 18.47
CA ALA A 417 18.67 -14.96 19.13
C ALA A 417 18.77 -14.82 20.66
N TRP A 418 17.66 -14.57 21.35
CA TRP A 418 17.68 -14.60 22.83
C TRP A 418 18.16 -15.92 23.43
N VAL A 419 17.89 -17.05 22.78
CA VAL A 419 18.39 -18.38 23.14
C VAL A 419 18.80 -19.13 21.87
N CYS A 420 18.09 -20.19 21.44
CA CYS A 420 18.43 -20.93 20.21
C CYS A 420 17.75 -20.35 18.97
N GLY A 421 16.55 -19.79 19.13
CA GLY A 421 15.88 -18.98 18.10
C GLY A 421 15.60 -19.73 16.81
N ALA A 422 14.94 -20.88 16.87
CA ALA A 422 14.65 -21.66 15.67
C ALA A 422 13.61 -21.00 14.76
N ILE A 423 12.68 -20.26 15.34
CA ILE A 423 11.76 -19.39 14.60
C ILE A 423 12.41 -18.03 14.48
N ASP A 424 12.57 -17.37 15.62
CA ASP A 424 13.13 -16.03 15.72
C ASP A 424 14.64 -16.07 16.01
N PRO A 425 15.52 -15.82 15.02
CA PRO A 425 15.25 -15.51 13.61
C PRO A 425 15.66 -16.59 12.61
N ASN A 426 16.15 -17.74 13.08
CA ASN A 426 16.91 -18.64 12.22
C ASN A 426 16.04 -19.39 11.21
N SER A 427 14.71 -19.29 11.32
CA SER A 427 13.83 -19.65 10.20
C SER A 427 14.15 -18.78 8.98
N GLY A 428 14.24 -17.46 9.16
CA GLY A 428 14.75 -16.51 8.16
C GLY A 428 16.20 -16.73 7.76
N SER A 429 17.10 -16.95 8.72
CA SER A 429 18.54 -17.09 8.42
C SER A 429 18.84 -18.32 7.58
N SER A 430 18.10 -19.41 7.82
CA SER A 430 18.19 -20.62 7.01
C SER A 430 17.71 -20.39 5.58
N VAL A 431 16.65 -19.60 5.39
CA VAL A 431 16.15 -19.23 4.06
C VAL A 431 17.10 -18.28 3.34
N LEU A 432 17.70 -17.30 4.04
CA LEU A 432 18.69 -16.39 3.46
C LEU A 432 19.85 -17.17 2.82
N LEU A 433 20.35 -18.21 3.51
CA LEU A 433 21.39 -19.08 2.96
C LEU A 433 20.92 -19.88 1.74
N GLU A 434 19.67 -20.34 1.70
CA GLU A 434 19.14 -21.05 0.54
C GLU A 434 18.91 -20.13 -0.68
N VAL A 435 18.47 -18.89 -0.45
CA VAL A 435 18.40 -17.87 -1.51
C VAL A 435 19.80 -17.59 -2.06
N ALA A 436 20.77 -17.34 -1.17
CA ALA A 436 22.17 -17.11 -1.55
C ALA A 436 22.77 -18.31 -2.31
N ARG A 437 22.51 -19.54 -1.87
CA ARG A 437 22.91 -20.76 -2.58
C ARG A 437 22.31 -20.83 -3.97
N GLY A 438 21.00 -20.60 -4.10
CA GLY A 438 20.29 -20.60 -5.38
C GLY A 438 20.88 -19.58 -6.36
N TYR A 439 21.21 -18.38 -5.89
CA TYR A 439 21.88 -17.36 -6.71
C TYR A 439 23.30 -17.79 -7.08
N GLY A 440 24.04 -18.41 -6.16
CA GLY A 440 25.34 -19.01 -6.43
C GLY A 440 25.31 -20.06 -7.55
N GLU A 441 24.27 -20.89 -7.61
CA GLU A 441 24.09 -21.85 -8.72
C GLU A 441 23.81 -21.17 -10.06
N LEU A 442 23.07 -20.06 -10.06
CA LEU A 442 22.87 -19.25 -11.27
C LEU A 442 24.19 -18.59 -11.72
N LEU A 443 24.99 -18.07 -10.78
CA LEU A 443 26.31 -17.49 -11.06
C LEU A 443 27.25 -18.52 -11.71
N LYS A 444 27.27 -19.76 -11.22
CA LYS A 444 28.05 -20.87 -11.82
C LYS A 444 27.62 -21.18 -13.26
N GLN A 445 26.36 -20.94 -13.59
CA GLN A 445 25.80 -21.09 -14.95
C GLN A 445 26.03 -19.85 -15.83
N GLY A 446 26.66 -18.80 -15.31
CA GLY A 446 27.02 -17.59 -16.04
C GLY A 446 25.99 -16.47 -15.98
N TRP A 447 24.96 -16.59 -15.14
CA TRP A 447 24.12 -15.43 -14.80
C TRP A 447 24.99 -14.35 -14.16
N LYS A 448 24.70 -13.10 -14.51
CA LYS A 448 25.27 -11.92 -13.89
C LYS A 448 24.14 -10.93 -13.69
N PRO A 449 23.84 -10.50 -12.45
CA PRO A 449 22.75 -9.56 -12.23
C PRO A 449 23.07 -8.22 -12.93
N ARG A 450 22.03 -7.47 -13.32
CA ARG A 450 22.20 -6.11 -13.83
C ARG A 450 22.65 -5.18 -12.70
N ARG A 451 22.03 -5.31 -11.53
CA ARG A 451 22.29 -4.52 -10.31
C ARG A 451 23.10 -5.30 -9.27
N THR A 452 23.71 -4.61 -8.33
CA THR A 452 24.43 -5.27 -7.25
C THR A 452 23.44 -5.81 -6.21
N LEU A 453 23.64 -7.07 -5.81
CA LEU A 453 22.90 -7.70 -4.72
C LEU A 453 23.74 -7.69 -3.46
N ILE A 454 23.13 -7.28 -2.34
CA ILE A 454 23.72 -7.29 -1.01
C ILE A 454 22.87 -8.17 -0.10
N PHE A 455 23.48 -9.16 0.53
CA PHE A 455 22.88 -9.97 1.58
C PHE A 455 23.38 -9.47 2.94
N GLY A 456 22.48 -9.12 3.83
CA GLY A 456 22.79 -8.75 5.21
C GLY A 456 22.33 -9.82 6.18
N SER A 457 23.26 -10.43 6.89
CA SER A 457 22.96 -11.20 8.10
C SER A 457 23.29 -10.33 9.31
N TRP A 458 22.26 -9.73 9.88
CA TRP A 458 22.38 -8.72 10.93
C TRP A 458 22.60 -9.34 12.30
N ASP A 459 23.38 -8.68 13.13
CA ASP A 459 23.58 -9.03 14.53
C ASP A 459 22.84 -8.06 15.45
N CYS A 460 22.53 -8.53 16.65
CA CYS A 460 21.92 -7.76 17.73
C CYS A 460 20.62 -7.03 17.35
N GLU A 461 19.78 -7.62 16.50
CA GLU A 461 18.43 -7.10 16.24
C GLU A 461 17.61 -7.10 17.54
N GLU A 462 17.74 -8.18 18.32
CA GLU A 462 16.96 -8.41 19.53
C GLU A 462 17.17 -7.33 20.60
N TYR A 463 18.33 -6.66 20.50
CA TYR A 463 18.79 -5.59 21.37
C TYR A 463 18.40 -4.19 20.88
N GLY A 464 17.59 -4.07 19.82
CA GLY A 464 17.11 -2.80 19.31
C GLY A 464 17.54 -2.47 17.89
N LEU A 465 17.61 -3.49 17.02
CA LEU A 465 17.98 -3.36 15.60
C LEU A 465 19.42 -2.87 15.42
N LEU A 466 20.35 -3.33 16.28
CA LEU A 466 21.68 -2.72 16.37
C LEU A 466 22.43 -2.85 15.03
N GLY A 467 22.81 -4.06 14.61
CA GLY A 467 23.66 -4.27 13.42
C GLY A 467 23.10 -3.61 12.16
N SER A 468 21.84 -3.89 11.82
CA SER A 468 21.18 -3.30 10.65
C SER A 468 21.12 -1.77 10.69
N THR A 469 20.91 -1.17 11.87
CA THR A 469 20.91 0.29 12.03
C THR A 469 22.31 0.87 11.90
N GLU A 470 23.31 0.29 12.56
CA GLU A 470 24.69 0.76 12.46
C GLU A 470 25.19 0.68 11.01
N TYR A 471 24.86 -0.39 10.29
CA TYR A 471 25.18 -0.54 8.88
C TYR A 471 24.45 0.46 7.99
N ALA A 472 23.18 0.75 8.27
CA ALA A 472 22.42 1.78 7.57
C ALA A 472 23.01 3.18 7.83
N GLU A 473 23.43 3.49 9.06
CA GLU A 473 24.01 4.77 9.45
C GLU A 473 25.41 4.97 8.87
N GLU A 474 26.27 3.96 8.92
CA GLU A 474 27.61 3.99 8.31
C GLU A 474 27.50 4.29 6.80
N ASN A 475 26.53 3.65 6.14
CA ASN A 475 26.34 3.72 4.70
C ASN A 475 25.25 4.71 4.26
N ALA A 476 24.77 5.58 5.16
CA ALA A 476 23.61 6.44 4.91
C ALA A 476 23.76 7.31 3.64
N GLN A 477 24.95 7.87 3.42
CA GLN A 477 25.25 8.70 2.25
C GLN A 477 25.26 7.89 0.94
N LEU A 478 25.66 6.62 1.00
CA LEU A 478 25.67 5.70 -0.12
C LEU A 478 24.23 5.25 -0.43
N PHE A 479 23.52 4.73 0.56
CA PHE A 479 22.19 4.15 0.39
C PHE A 479 21.13 5.17 0.00
N LYS A 480 21.23 6.42 0.46
CA LYS A 480 20.35 7.51 -0.04
C LYS A 480 20.50 7.76 -1.54
N LYS A 481 21.65 7.42 -2.14
CA LYS A 481 21.92 7.61 -3.56
C LYS A 481 21.71 6.35 -4.40
N GLN A 482 22.01 5.18 -3.82
CA GLN A 482 22.23 3.95 -4.58
C GLN A 482 21.31 2.79 -4.20
N ALA A 483 20.70 2.80 -3.00
CA ALA A 483 19.83 1.70 -2.58
C ALA A 483 18.50 1.72 -3.34
N VAL A 484 18.23 0.65 -4.07
CA VAL A 484 17.00 0.41 -4.82
C VAL A 484 15.87 0.02 -3.86
N ALA A 485 16.10 -1.04 -3.08
CA ALA A 485 15.15 -1.52 -2.09
C ALA A 485 15.83 -2.38 -1.02
N TYR A 486 15.15 -2.54 0.12
CA TYR A 486 15.51 -3.47 1.19
C TYR A 486 14.38 -4.50 1.40
N LEU A 487 14.70 -5.79 1.28
CA LEU A 487 13.75 -6.89 1.43
C LEU A 487 14.08 -7.68 2.70
N ASN A 488 13.20 -7.60 3.68
CA ASN A 488 13.34 -8.22 4.99
C ASN A 488 12.55 -9.53 5.08
N VAL A 489 13.19 -10.54 5.66
CA VAL A 489 12.52 -11.71 6.23
C VAL A 489 13.15 -11.95 7.59
N ASP A 490 12.33 -12.03 8.61
CA ASP A 490 12.75 -12.23 9.98
C ASP A 490 12.34 -13.64 10.41
N SER A 491 11.17 -13.74 11.01
CA SER A 491 10.60 -14.97 11.51
C SER A 491 9.48 -15.45 10.59
N MET A 492 9.45 -16.76 10.32
CA MET A 492 8.34 -17.40 9.62
C MET A 492 7.92 -18.71 10.26
N MET A 493 6.61 -18.90 10.31
CA MET A 493 5.99 -20.13 10.77
C MET A 493 4.58 -20.25 10.22
N GLY A 494 4.09 -21.46 10.01
CA GLY A 494 2.69 -21.69 9.73
C GLY A 494 2.20 -21.31 8.34
N PRO A 495 0.90 -21.52 8.08
CA PRO A 495 0.35 -21.36 6.73
C PRO A 495 -0.04 -19.93 6.39
N LEU A 496 -0.19 -19.03 7.38
CA LEU A 496 -0.85 -17.74 7.18
C LEU A 496 0.14 -16.71 6.62
N VAL A 497 -0.01 -16.38 5.34
CA VAL A 497 0.82 -15.43 4.61
C VAL A 497 0.55 -14.01 5.11
N SER A 498 1.63 -13.24 5.26
CA SER A 498 1.57 -11.82 5.58
C SER A 498 2.71 -11.06 4.92
N ALA A 499 2.48 -9.79 4.65
CA ALA A 499 3.55 -8.86 4.31
C ALA A 499 3.18 -7.45 4.78
N SER A 500 4.20 -6.65 5.02
CA SER A 500 4.09 -5.21 5.23
C SER A 500 5.13 -4.53 4.36
N SER A 501 4.80 -3.40 3.74
CA SER A 501 5.75 -2.75 2.84
C SER A 501 5.51 -1.24 2.72
N SER A 502 6.45 -0.54 2.10
CA SER A 502 6.13 0.74 1.46
C SER A 502 5.02 0.51 0.40
N PRO A 503 4.06 1.43 0.19
CA PRO A 503 3.06 1.25 -0.86
C PRO A 503 3.68 1.08 -2.25
N ALA A 504 4.85 1.68 -2.49
CA ALA A 504 5.55 1.67 -3.77
C ALA A 504 5.88 0.25 -4.29
N ILE A 505 6.05 -0.74 -3.42
CA ILE A 505 6.43 -2.11 -3.81
C ILE A 505 5.25 -3.11 -3.75
N ALA A 506 4.05 -2.66 -3.32
CA ALA A 506 2.91 -3.53 -3.07
C ALA A 506 2.52 -4.40 -4.27
N GLU A 507 2.34 -3.79 -5.44
CA GLU A 507 1.95 -4.51 -6.65
C GLU A 507 3.02 -5.54 -7.06
N PHE A 508 4.30 -5.20 -6.89
CA PHE A 508 5.39 -6.12 -7.20
C PHE A 508 5.42 -7.35 -6.27
N LEU A 509 5.06 -7.19 -5.00
CA LEU A 509 4.87 -8.31 -4.08
C LEU A 509 3.77 -9.26 -4.57
N TYR A 510 2.64 -8.71 -5.02
CA TYR A 510 1.50 -9.48 -5.53
C TYR A 510 1.84 -10.22 -6.82
N GLN A 511 2.48 -9.54 -7.76
CA GLN A 511 2.89 -10.17 -9.03
C GLN A 511 3.87 -11.30 -8.80
N THR A 512 4.81 -11.13 -7.87
CA THR A 512 5.78 -12.18 -7.56
C THR A 512 5.13 -13.35 -6.82
N ALA A 513 4.19 -13.10 -5.91
CA ALA A 513 3.43 -14.17 -5.22
C ALA A 513 2.52 -14.99 -6.16
N LYS A 514 2.12 -14.45 -7.33
CA LYS A 514 1.36 -15.20 -8.35
C LYS A 514 2.21 -16.28 -9.02
N ASP A 515 3.53 -16.06 -9.08
CA ASP A 515 4.49 -16.96 -9.71
C ASP A 515 5.14 -17.94 -8.72
N VAL A 516 4.73 -17.89 -7.45
CA VAL A 516 5.17 -18.80 -6.39
C VAL A 516 4.05 -19.82 -6.11
N PRO A 517 4.35 -21.13 -6.05
CA PRO A 517 3.37 -22.14 -5.64
C PRO A 517 2.77 -21.84 -4.25
N ALA A 518 1.52 -22.24 -4.01
CA ALA A 518 0.92 -22.10 -2.69
C ALA A 518 1.72 -22.87 -1.62
N ASN A 519 1.83 -22.31 -0.41
CA ASN A 519 2.47 -22.96 0.74
C ASN A 519 1.69 -24.23 1.11
N LYS A 520 2.31 -25.40 0.93
CA LYS A 520 1.74 -26.74 1.21
C LYS A 520 1.94 -27.17 2.66
N PHE A 521 1.64 -26.28 3.60
CA PHE A 521 1.88 -26.45 5.02
C PHE A 521 1.21 -27.72 5.60
N HIS A 522 -0.09 -27.88 5.35
CA HIS A 522 -0.88 -29.04 5.75
C HIS A 522 -0.82 -30.18 4.71
N GLY A 523 -0.31 -29.89 3.50
CA GLY A 523 -0.22 -30.83 2.39
C GLY A 523 -1.53 -31.05 1.64
N ASN A 524 -2.58 -30.29 1.97
CA ASN A 524 -3.91 -30.41 1.37
C ASN A 524 -4.47 -29.09 0.82
N GLU A 525 -3.66 -28.02 0.81
CA GLU A 525 -4.00 -26.73 0.23
C GLU A 525 -4.31 -26.88 -1.26
N THR A 526 -5.43 -26.30 -1.71
CA THR A 526 -5.95 -26.47 -3.07
C THR A 526 -5.60 -25.29 -3.99
N GLU A 527 -5.15 -24.18 -3.42
CA GLU A 527 -4.71 -22.99 -4.15
C GLU A 527 -3.52 -23.30 -5.05
N LYS A 528 -3.48 -22.61 -6.19
CA LYS A 528 -2.44 -22.78 -7.22
C LYS A 528 -1.20 -21.95 -6.92
N SER A 529 -1.39 -20.74 -6.38
CA SER A 529 -0.32 -19.78 -6.11
C SER A 529 -0.38 -19.26 -4.69
N LEU A 530 0.75 -18.75 -4.20
CA LEU A 530 0.84 -18.08 -2.91
C LEU A 530 -0.08 -16.85 -2.85
N TYR A 531 -0.24 -16.12 -3.96
CA TYR A 531 -1.17 -14.99 -4.05
C TYR A 531 -2.64 -15.41 -3.85
N GLU A 532 -3.07 -16.51 -4.47
CA GLU A 532 -4.43 -17.04 -4.29
C GLU A 532 -4.68 -17.44 -2.83
N GLN A 533 -3.72 -18.14 -2.24
CA GLN A 533 -3.75 -18.52 -0.82
C GLN A 533 -3.83 -17.30 0.09
N TRP A 534 -2.97 -16.30 -0.13
CA TRP A 534 -2.94 -15.08 0.66
C TRP A 534 -4.25 -14.30 0.55
N THR A 535 -4.82 -14.20 -0.65
CA THR A 535 -6.11 -13.52 -0.88
C THR A 535 -7.25 -14.21 -0.11
N ASN A 536 -7.31 -15.54 -0.14
CA ASN A 536 -8.30 -16.33 0.60
C ASN A 536 -8.17 -16.13 2.11
N GLN A 537 -6.94 -16.18 2.62
CA GLN A 537 -6.65 -15.97 4.03
C GLN A 537 -7.01 -14.56 4.50
N ALA A 538 -6.71 -13.54 3.68
CA ALA A 538 -7.06 -12.15 3.97
C ALA A 538 -8.58 -11.95 4.00
N ALA A 539 -9.32 -12.57 3.08
CA ALA A 539 -10.79 -12.54 3.11
C ALA A 539 -11.35 -13.15 4.40
N ALA A 540 -10.84 -14.31 4.83
CA ALA A 540 -11.23 -14.95 6.08
C ALA A 540 -10.82 -14.13 7.33
N ARG A 541 -9.75 -13.33 7.24
CA ARG A 541 -9.34 -12.39 8.31
C ARG A 541 -10.33 -11.24 8.45
N ARG A 542 -10.72 -10.62 7.34
CA ARG A 542 -11.68 -9.51 7.32
C ARG A 542 -13.03 -9.87 7.94
N GLU A 543 -13.52 -11.08 7.65
CA GLU A 543 -14.79 -11.56 8.22
C GLU A 543 -14.76 -11.64 9.75
N PHE A 544 -13.61 -11.98 10.32
CA PHE A 544 -13.44 -12.15 11.77
C PHE A 544 -13.18 -10.85 12.53
N LEU A 545 -12.38 -9.93 11.97
CA LEU A 545 -11.97 -8.71 12.67
C LEU A 545 -12.98 -7.56 12.56
N HIS A 546 -14.01 -7.68 11.71
CA HIS A 546 -14.91 -6.57 11.35
C HIS A 546 -14.13 -5.32 10.87
N GLY A 547 -13.01 -5.56 10.18
CA GLY A 547 -12.02 -4.59 9.70
C GLY A 547 -10.87 -5.35 9.01
N ASP A 548 -9.98 -4.66 8.30
CA ASP A 548 -8.96 -5.31 7.45
C ASP A 548 -7.55 -5.37 8.07
N GLY A 549 -7.15 -4.36 8.84
CA GLY A 549 -5.79 -4.26 9.39
C GLY A 549 -4.71 -4.20 8.31
N THR A 550 -5.08 -3.83 7.08
CA THR A 550 -4.23 -3.66 5.90
C THR A 550 -4.24 -2.19 5.47
N LEU A 551 -3.47 -1.79 4.46
CA LEU A 551 -3.47 -0.44 3.88
C LEU A 551 -4.78 -0.06 3.16
N GLY A 552 -5.93 -0.51 3.67
CA GLY A 552 -7.24 -0.46 3.03
C GLY A 552 -7.73 -1.84 2.58
N PRO A 553 -9.03 -1.97 2.26
CA PRO A 553 -9.71 -3.26 2.14
C PRO A 553 -9.30 -4.06 0.90
N GLU A 554 -8.69 -3.39 -0.08
CA GLU A 554 -8.21 -3.98 -1.34
C GLU A 554 -6.71 -4.36 -1.31
N HIS A 555 -5.97 -4.01 -0.25
CA HIS A 555 -4.55 -4.30 -0.14
C HIS A 555 -4.30 -5.47 0.82
N LEU A 556 -3.41 -6.39 0.43
CA LEU A 556 -3.05 -7.55 1.25
C LEU A 556 -1.93 -7.21 2.25
N ILE A 557 -1.30 -6.04 2.11
CA ILE A 557 -0.17 -5.59 2.94
C ILE A 557 -0.60 -4.70 4.11
N GLY A 558 0.14 -4.79 5.23
CA GLY A 558 0.03 -3.87 6.37
C GLY A 558 1.06 -2.73 6.34
N PHE A 559 0.92 -1.77 7.27
CA PHE A 559 1.93 -0.73 7.50
C PHE A 559 3.21 -1.32 8.08
N MET A 560 4.36 -0.88 7.58
CA MET A 560 5.64 -1.08 8.27
C MET A 560 5.78 -0.02 9.37
N GLY A 561 5.61 -0.43 10.62
CA GLY A 561 6.03 0.32 11.79
C GLY A 561 7.49 0.00 12.10
N SER A 562 7.82 -0.50 13.28
CA SER A 562 9.18 -0.97 13.57
C SER A 562 9.15 -2.44 13.96
N GLY A 563 10.21 -2.93 14.60
CA GLY A 563 10.27 -4.30 15.12
C GLY A 563 10.87 -5.33 14.17
N SER A 564 11.62 -4.88 13.17
CA SER A 564 12.67 -5.66 12.52
C SER A 564 13.58 -4.70 11.74
N ASP A 565 14.61 -5.25 11.09
CA ASP A 565 15.76 -4.53 10.52
C ASP A 565 15.43 -3.52 9.42
N TYR A 566 14.25 -3.60 8.81
CA TYR A 566 13.82 -2.64 7.79
C TYR A 566 13.66 -1.20 8.31
N THR A 567 13.62 -1.01 9.63
CA THR A 567 13.33 0.28 10.30
C THR A 567 14.28 1.39 9.84
N ALA A 568 15.59 1.19 9.93
CA ALA A 568 16.58 2.20 9.54
C ALA A 568 16.58 2.46 8.03
N PHE A 569 16.42 1.40 7.22
CA PHE A 569 16.35 1.54 5.78
C PHE A 569 15.12 2.36 5.36
N TYR A 570 13.94 2.02 5.87
CA TYR A 570 12.69 2.64 5.46
C TYR A 570 12.50 4.02 6.10
N GLN A 571 12.49 4.11 7.42
CA GLN A 571 11.97 5.29 8.11
C GLN A 571 13.02 6.34 8.42
N HIS A 572 14.29 5.93 8.50
CA HIS A 572 15.41 6.85 8.66
C HIS A 572 16.00 7.27 7.31
N LEU A 573 16.18 6.32 6.38
CA LEU A 573 16.81 6.59 5.08
C LEU A 573 15.84 6.78 3.91
N GLY A 574 14.56 6.43 4.05
CA GLY A 574 13.55 6.55 2.99
C GLY A 574 13.68 5.48 1.89
N ILE A 575 14.26 4.31 2.18
CA ILE A 575 14.49 3.21 1.23
C ILE A 575 13.20 2.39 1.07
N ILE A 576 12.77 2.19 -0.18
CA ILE A 576 11.63 1.33 -0.52
C ILE A 576 11.87 -0.05 0.10
N SER A 577 10.99 -0.48 1.00
CA SER A 577 11.21 -1.69 1.78
C SER A 577 9.98 -2.59 1.80
N ALA A 578 10.22 -3.88 2.02
CA ALA A 578 9.19 -4.87 2.28
C ALA A 578 9.65 -5.84 3.37
N ASN A 579 8.70 -6.30 4.19
CA ASN A 579 8.88 -7.34 5.18
C ASN A 579 7.88 -8.46 4.89
N LEU A 580 8.37 -9.67 4.70
CA LEU A 580 7.56 -10.85 4.42
C LEU A 580 7.51 -11.73 5.67
N GLY A 581 6.37 -12.37 5.92
CA GLY A 581 6.24 -13.23 7.08
C GLY A 581 5.12 -14.25 6.94
N PHE A 582 5.21 -15.29 7.76
CA PHE A 582 4.16 -16.28 7.94
C PHE A 582 3.85 -16.43 9.42
N SER A 583 2.57 -16.66 9.74
CA SER A 583 2.14 -16.94 11.11
C SER A 583 1.39 -18.27 11.24
N LEU A 584 1.58 -18.92 12.40
CA LEU A 584 0.91 -20.17 12.76
C LEU A 584 -0.57 -19.95 13.04
N ALA A 585 -0.87 -18.84 13.71
CA ALA A 585 -2.19 -18.46 14.12
C ALA A 585 -2.25 -16.92 14.20
N ARG A 586 -3.45 -16.40 14.46
CA ARG A 586 -3.64 -14.96 14.66
C ARG A 586 -3.16 -14.47 16.02
N ALA A 587 -3.07 -15.37 17.00
CA ALA A 587 -2.49 -15.07 18.30
C ALA A 587 -0.95 -15.21 18.25
N PRO A 588 -0.20 -14.46 19.07
CA PRO A 588 1.26 -14.61 19.16
C PRO A 588 1.65 -16.06 19.48
N TYR A 589 2.71 -16.56 18.86
CA TYR A 589 3.12 -17.95 19.09
C TYR A 589 3.73 -18.12 20.48
N GLY A 590 3.47 -19.28 21.11
CA GLY A 590 3.62 -19.46 22.55
C GLY A 590 5.05 -19.48 23.09
N VAL A 591 6.06 -19.66 22.23
CA VAL A 591 7.46 -19.82 22.66
C VAL A 591 8.37 -18.65 22.29
N TYR A 592 7.80 -17.56 21.79
CA TYR A 592 8.53 -16.34 21.45
C TYR A 592 9.46 -15.88 22.58
N HIS A 593 10.73 -15.59 22.22
CA HIS A 593 11.84 -15.13 23.06
C HIS A 593 12.12 -15.98 24.30
N CYS A 594 11.92 -17.29 24.21
CA CYS A 594 12.14 -18.22 25.32
C CYS A 594 13.00 -19.42 24.88
N SER A 595 13.53 -20.20 25.82
CA SER A 595 14.39 -21.34 25.49
C SER A 595 13.69 -22.48 24.71
N MET A 596 12.36 -22.41 24.61
CA MET A 596 11.54 -23.36 23.87
C MET A 596 11.31 -22.93 22.41
N ASP A 597 11.84 -21.76 22.00
CA ASP A 597 12.02 -21.43 20.59
C ASP A 597 13.17 -22.27 20.03
N SER A 598 12.83 -23.53 19.74
CA SER A 598 13.79 -24.61 19.48
C SER A 598 13.46 -25.35 18.20
N ILE A 599 14.44 -26.12 17.71
CA ILE A 599 14.27 -27.01 16.56
C ILE A 599 13.10 -27.96 16.78
N MET A 600 12.94 -28.50 18.00
CA MET A 600 11.84 -29.40 18.33
C MET A 600 10.48 -28.69 18.21
N TYR A 601 10.36 -27.46 18.69
CA TYR A 601 9.14 -26.67 18.50
C TYR A 601 8.85 -26.44 17.01
N SER A 602 9.89 -26.06 16.26
CA SER A 602 9.78 -25.81 14.82
C SER A 602 9.25 -27.02 14.06
N GLU A 603 9.86 -28.19 14.28
CA GLU A 603 9.51 -29.43 13.58
C GLU A 603 8.20 -30.08 14.07
N LEU A 604 7.69 -29.70 15.26
CA LEU A 604 6.40 -30.18 15.74
C LEU A 604 5.23 -29.30 15.32
N TYR A 605 5.42 -27.98 15.32
CA TYR A 605 4.30 -27.03 15.25
C TYR A 605 4.49 -25.92 14.23
N ALA A 606 5.69 -25.36 14.11
CA ALA A 606 5.89 -24.15 13.34
C ALA A 606 5.98 -24.40 11.84
N ASP A 607 6.75 -25.41 11.40
CA ASP A 607 6.84 -25.84 10.00
C ASP A 607 7.32 -27.29 9.87
N PRO A 608 6.49 -28.29 10.24
CA PRO A 608 6.90 -29.69 10.34
C PRO A 608 7.50 -30.29 9.05
N ASN A 609 7.12 -29.75 7.90
CA ASN A 609 7.56 -30.22 6.58
C ASN A 609 8.44 -29.20 5.84
N TYR A 610 8.87 -28.11 6.49
CA TYR A 610 9.64 -27.02 5.89
C TYR A 610 8.95 -26.38 4.66
N ALA A 611 7.62 -26.51 4.54
CA ALA A 611 6.87 -26.01 3.38
C ALA A 611 6.81 -24.47 3.36
N THR A 612 6.77 -23.87 4.56
CA THR A 612 6.77 -22.41 4.72
C THR A 612 8.16 -21.84 4.43
N HIS A 613 9.22 -22.54 4.85
CA HIS A 613 10.59 -22.19 4.47
C HIS A 613 10.76 -22.19 2.94
N VAL A 614 10.27 -23.23 2.25
CA VAL A 614 10.29 -23.31 0.78
C VAL A 614 9.53 -22.15 0.13
N ALA A 615 8.29 -21.91 0.53
CA ALA A 615 7.48 -20.82 -0.03
C ALA A 615 8.16 -19.44 0.18
N THR A 616 8.79 -19.25 1.33
CA THR A 616 9.50 -18.00 1.65
C THR A 616 10.76 -17.85 0.81
N ALA A 617 11.59 -18.89 0.67
CA ALA A 617 12.78 -18.87 -0.17
C ALA A 617 12.45 -18.57 -1.64
N GLN A 618 11.38 -19.19 -2.15
CA GLN A 618 10.89 -18.94 -3.51
C GLN A 618 10.43 -17.50 -3.67
N TRP A 619 9.60 -16.97 -2.75
CA TRP A 619 9.07 -15.62 -2.88
C TRP A 619 10.13 -14.53 -2.68
N TRP A 620 10.90 -14.62 -1.59
CA TRP A 620 11.93 -13.64 -1.26
C TRP A 620 13.08 -13.64 -2.29
N GLY A 621 13.53 -14.84 -2.68
CA GLY A 621 14.56 -14.97 -3.70
C GLY A 621 14.08 -14.54 -5.09
N LEU A 622 12.83 -14.78 -5.47
CA LEU A 622 12.32 -14.30 -6.75
C LEU A 622 12.17 -12.77 -6.78
N LEU A 623 11.78 -12.14 -5.67
CA LEU A 623 11.76 -10.68 -5.52
C LEU A 623 13.15 -10.08 -5.74
N GLY A 624 14.17 -10.62 -5.06
CA GLY A 624 15.57 -10.17 -5.22
C GLY A 624 16.08 -10.33 -6.65
N LEU A 625 15.84 -11.47 -7.30
CA LEU A 625 16.24 -11.73 -8.69
C LEU A 625 15.61 -10.72 -9.66
N ARG A 626 14.31 -10.50 -9.54
CA ARG A 626 13.58 -9.58 -10.43
C ARG A 626 14.01 -8.13 -10.23
N LEU A 627 14.28 -7.68 -9.00
CA LEU A 627 14.85 -6.35 -8.77
C LEU A 627 16.28 -6.25 -9.32
N ALA A 628 17.05 -7.34 -9.26
CA ALA A 628 18.42 -7.37 -9.77
C ALA A 628 18.48 -7.41 -11.31
N ASP A 629 17.50 -8.01 -11.98
CA ASP A 629 17.52 -8.26 -13.44
C ASP A 629 16.66 -7.30 -14.25
N ASN A 630 15.50 -6.87 -13.75
CA ASN A 630 14.51 -6.14 -14.55
C ASN A 630 15.10 -4.81 -15.07
N HIS A 631 14.93 -4.54 -16.36
CA HIS A 631 15.40 -3.28 -16.95
C HIS A 631 14.67 -2.06 -16.38
N VAL A 632 13.36 -2.19 -16.14
CA VAL A 632 12.53 -1.18 -15.48
C VAL A 632 12.20 -1.68 -14.09
N LEU A 633 12.47 -0.87 -13.06
CA LEU A 633 12.13 -1.23 -11.69
C LEU A 633 10.59 -1.24 -11.49
N PRO A 634 10.04 -2.26 -10.82
CA PRO A 634 8.59 -2.49 -10.75
C PRO A 634 7.89 -1.71 -9.63
N PHE A 635 8.32 -0.48 -9.33
CA PHE A 635 7.72 0.32 -8.27
C PHE A 635 6.54 1.13 -8.78
N ASP A 636 5.44 1.15 -8.02
CA ASP A 636 4.20 1.86 -8.34
C ASP A 636 3.81 2.86 -7.25
N PHE A 637 3.86 4.14 -7.60
CA PHE A 637 3.50 5.23 -6.69
C PHE A 637 2.02 5.64 -6.81
N THR A 638 1.25 5.00 -7.68
CA THR A 638 -0.21 5.18 -7.69
C THR A 638 -0.84 4.55 -6.46
N THR A 639 -0.30 3.45 -5.95
CA THR A 639 -0.71 2.86 -4.65
C THR A 639 -0.60 3.87 -3.50
N TYR A 640 0.49 4.64 -3.43
CA TYR A 640 0.67 5.72 -2.45
C TYR A 640 -0.48 6.75 -2.45
N SER A 641 -1.06 7.00 -3.62
CA SER A 641 -2.12 8.01 -3.78
C SER A 641 -3.40 7.63 -3.05
N PHE A 642 -3.75 6.35 -3.11
CA PHE A 642 -4.93 5.81 -2.43
C PHE A 642 -4.72 5.82 -0.91
N VAL A 643 -3.59 5.25 -0.47
CA VAL A 643 -3.27 5.10 0.95
C VAL A 643 -3.21 6.46 1.66
N MET A 644 -2.53 7.46 1.08
CA MET A 644 -2.48 8.81 1.65
C MET A 644 -3.86 9.47 1.81
N VAL A 645 -4.82 9.19 0.90
CA VAL A 645 -6.16 9.77 0.95
C VAL A 645 -6.99 9.12 2.06
N GLU A 646 -6.98 7.79 2.15
CA GLU A 646 -7.71 7.07 3.19
C GLU A 646 -7.18 7.39 4.59
N ASP A 647 -5.86 7.38 4.74
CA ASP A 647 -5.22 7.63 6.02
C ASP A 647 -5.40 9.06 6.50
N LEU A 648 -5.37 10.04 5.58
CA LEU A 648 -5.65 11.42 5.93
C LEU A 648 -7.10 11.58 6.39
N ALA A 649 -8.06 10.91 5.72
CA ALA A 649 -9.45 10.95 6.14
C ALA A 649 -9.65 10.35 7.55
N SER A 650 -8.95 9.26 7.86
CA SER A 650 -8.94 8.66 9.20
C SER A 650 -8.36 9.63 10.24
N LEU A 651 -7.22 10.26 9.94
CA LEU A 651 -6.59 11.25 10.82
C LEU A 651 -7.49 12.47 11.05
N GLU A 652 -8.11 13.00 10.00
CA GLU A 652 -9.05 14.13 10.09
C GLU A 652 -10.23 13.80 11.00
N GLN A 653 -10.76 12.57 10.92
CA GLN A 653 -11.81 12.11 11.81
C GLN A 653 -11.36 12.04 13.28
N GLN A 654 -10.13 11.57 13.52
CA GLN A 654 -9.54 11.53 14.87
C GLN A 654 -9.37 12.94 15.44
N VAL A 655 -8.84 13.88 14.64
CA VAL A 655 -8.68 15.29 15.08
C VAL A 655 -10.02 15.98 15.31
N ALA A 656 -11.02 15.76 14.45
CA ALA A 656 -12.35 16.33 14.61
C ALA A 656 -13.09 15.84 15.86
N ALA A 657 -12.73 14.67 16.39
CA ALA A 657 -13.26 14.15 17.65
C ALA A 657 -12.64 14.82 18.90
N LEU A 658 -11.53 15.54 18.73
CA LEU A 658 -10.86 16.30 19.78
C LEU A 658 -11.38 17.76 19.80
N PRO A 659 -11.29 18.49 20.93
CA PRO A 659 -11.68 19.89 21.02
C PRO A 659 -10.63 20.81 20.35
N ARG A 660 -10.33 20.55 19.07
CA ARG A 660 -9.26 21.16 18.26
C ARG A 660 -9.82 21.70 16.93
N PRO A 661 -10.70 22.73 16.94
CA PRO A 661 -11.44 23.15 15.75
C PRO A 661 -10.60 23.88 14.69
N ASP A 662 -9.36 24.28 15.01
CA ASP A 662 -8.58 25.22 14.20
C ASP A 662 -7.51 24.56 13.30
N ILE A 663 -7.40 23.21 13.28
CA ILE A 663 -6.47 22.50 12.40
C ILE A 663 -7.04 22.39 10.98
N ASP A 664 -6.36 22.97 10.00
CA ASP A 664 -6.71 22.94 8.59
C ASP A 664 -5.80 22.00 7.77
N PHE A 665 -6.39 20.93 7.26
CA PHE A 665 -5.75 19.96 6.37
C PHE A 665 -5.90 20.30 4.87
N SER A 666 -6.46 21.46 4.51
CA SER A 666 -6.73 21.83 3.11
C SER A 666 -5.47 21.83 2.23
N GLU A 667 -4.35 22.35 2.72
CA GLU A 667 -3.09 22.35 1.99
C GLU A 667 -2.52 20.94 1.80
N LEU A 668 -2.61 20.09 2.83
CA LEU A 668 -2.18 18.69 2.76
C LEU A 668 -3.05 17.88 1.78
N ARG A 669 -4.37 18.04 1.82
CA ARG A 669 -5.29 17.46 0.81
C ARG A 669 -4.91 17.91 -0.60
N GLY A 670 -4.60 19.19 -0.79
CA GLY A 670 -4.15 19.74 -2.06
C GLY A 670 -2.81 19.16 -2.52
N ALA A 671 -1.86 18.95 -1.59
CA ALA A 671 -0.57 18.33 -1.85
C ALA A 671 -0.73 16.87 -2.29
N ILE A 672 -1.52 16.08 -1.56
CA ILE A 672 -1.81 14.68 -1.89
C ILE A 672 -2.47 14.60 -3.26
N ALA A 673 -3.47 15.43 -3.56
CA ALA A 673 -4.12 15.42 -4.88
C ALA A 673 -3.15 15.74 -6.05
N ARG A 674 -2.16 16.60 -5.82
CA ARG A 674 -1.09 16.89 -6.79
C ARG A 674 -0.13 15.71 -6.92
N PHE A 675 0.29 15.10 -5.80
CA PHE A 675 1.09 13.88 -5.80
C PHE A 675 0.38 12.78 -6.59
N THR A 676 -0.91 12.55 -6.33
CA THR A 676 -1.75 11.59 -7.05
C THR A 676 -1.73 11.83 -8.55
N THR A 677 -2.03 13.06 -8.97
CA THR A 677 -2.02 13.41 -10.40
C THR A 677 -0.63 13.22 -11.01
N GLY A 678 0.42 13.58 -10.26
CA GLY A 678 1.82 13.41 -10.65
C GLY A 678 2.21 11.95 -10.83
N ALA A 679 1.82 11.07 -9.90
CA ALA A 679 2.12 9.64 -9.94
C ALA A 679 1.46 8.96 -11.14
N TYR A 680 0.16 9.19 -11.37
CA TYR A 680 -0.52 8.66 -12.56
C TYR A 680 0.09 9.16 -13.87
N THR A 681 0.44 10.46 -13.93
CA THR A 681 1.07 11.04 -15.13
C THR A 681 2.45 10.44 -15.38
N PHE A 682 3.26 10.30 -14.33
CA PHE A 682 4.60 9.71 -14.39
C PHE A 682 4.53 8.26 -14.89
N HIS A 683 3.64 7.44 -14.32
CA HIS A 683 3.47 6.05 -14.72
C HIS A 683 2.96 5.90 -16.15
N ALA A 684 2.01 6.73 -16.58
CA ALA A 684 1.57 6.74 -17.98
C ALA A 684 2.71 7.11 -18.96
N GLN A 685 3.58 8.06 -18.58
CA GLN A 685 4.75 8.43 -19.38
C GLN A 685 5.81 7.32 -19.41
N LEU A 686 6.04 6.66 -18.27
CA LEU A 686 6.94 5.51 -18.18
C LEU A 686 6.43 4.36 -19.05
N THR A 687 5.14 4.01 -18.97
CA THR A 687 4.52 2.99 -19.83
C THR A 687 4.67 3.35 -21.31
N ALA A 688 4.41 4.61 -21.68
CA ALA A 688 4.59 5.08 -23.06
C ALA A 688 6.06 4.95 -23.52
N PHE A 689 7.02 5.33 -22.66
CA PHE A 689 8.45 5.19 -22.93
C PHE A 689 8.84 3.72 -23.14
N VAL A 690 8.35 2.81 -22.29
CA VAL A 690 8.64 1.37 -22.37
C VAL A 690 7.94 0.72 -23.58
N SER A 691 6.75 1.17 -23.97
CA SER A 691 6.00 0.60 -25.10
C SER A 691 6.55 0.97 -26.48
N ASN A 692 7.41 1.99 -26.57
CA ASN A 692 8.01 2.41 -27.83
C ASN A 692 9.09 1.36 -28.20
N GLU A 693 8.97 0.71 -29.36
CA GLU A 693 9.81 -0.43 -29.82
C GLU A 693 11.34 -0.17 -29.91
N THR A 694 11.81 0.96 -29.39
CA THR A 694 13.21 1.39 -29.31
C THR A 694 13.79 1.34 -27.89
N LEU A 695 13.23 0.51 -27.00
CA LEU A 695 13.79 0.21 -25.67
C LEU A 695 15.30 -0.12 -25.68
N ASN A 696 15.85 -0.56 -26.81
CA ASN A 696 17.27 -0.85 -26.99
C ASN A 696 18.17 0.37 -27.32
N VAL A 697 17.67 1.61 -27.38
CA VAL A 697 18.45 2.74 -27.95
C VAL A 697 18.86 3.83 -26.94
N ASP A 698 18.27 3.91 -25.74
CA ASP A 698 18.63 4.96 -24.76
C ASP A 698 18.72 4.45 -23.31
N ALA A 699 19.85 3.79 -22.99
CA ALA A 699 20.16 3.31 -21.66
C ALA A 699 20.22 4.45 -20.60
N ASP A 700 20.64 5.65 -21.00
CA ASP A 700 20.69 6.82 -20.13
C ASP A 700 19.28 7.28 -19.74
N ALA A 701 18.33 7.27 -20.69
CA ALA A 701 16.94 7.57 -20.40
C ALA A 701 16.29 6.52 -19.49
N MET A 702 16.54 5.22 -19.72
CA MET A 702 16.05 4.16 -18.85
C MET A 702 16.55 4.33 -17.42
N ARG A 703 17.86 4.57 -17.26
CA ARG A 703 18.47 4.82 -15.97
C ARG A 703 17.88 6.05 -15.27
N ALA A 704 17.59 7.11 -16.01
CA ALA A 704 16.92 8.29 -15.46
C ALA A 704 15.49 8.00 -14.96
N TRP A 705 14.76 7.09 -15.60
CA TRP A 705 13.45 6.63 -15.12
C TRP A 705 13.56 5.79 -13.85
N ASN A 706 14.48 4.81 -13.82
CA ASN A 706 14.74 4.00 -12.62
C ASN A 706 15.18 4.87 -11.43
N GLN A 707 16.06 5.84 -11.68
CA GLN A 707 16.49 6.79 -10.65
C GLN A 707 15.30 7.58 -10.08
N LYS A 708 14.33 7.98 -10.92
CA LYS A 708 13.11 8.64 -10.42
C LYS A 708 12.24 7.71 -9.57
N LEU A 709 12.06 6.46 -10.01
CA LEU A 709 11.31 5.45 -9.26
C LEU A 709 11.91 5.22 -7.87
N VAL A 710 13.23 5.07 -7.78
CA VAL A 710 13.94 4.78 -6.51
C VAL A 710 13.94 5.99 -5.59
N LEU A 711 14.29 7.17 -6.11
CA LEU A 711 14.53 8.36 -5.27
C LEU A 711 13.24 9.02 -4.78
N LEU A 712 12.08 8.73 -5.38
CA LEU A 712 10.83 9.35 -4.97
C LEU A 712 10.46 9.06 -3.52
N GLU A 713 10.75 7.86 -3.01
CA GLU A 713 10.58 7.53 -1.59
C GLU A 713 11.43 8.44 -0.68
N ARG A 714 12.64 8.82 -1.13
CA ARG A 714 13.53 9.77 -0.42
C ARG A 714 12.98 11.19 -0.39
N HIS A 715 11.99 11.52 -1.22
CA HIS A 715 11.32 12.81 -1.18
C HIS A 715 10.18 12.85 -0.15
N LEU A 716 9.91 11.74 0.54
CA LEU A 716 8.90 11.64 1.60
C LEU A 716 9.53 11.63 3.02
N ILE A 717 10.78 12.06 3.14
CA ILE A 717 11.47 12.24 4.42
C ILE A 717 11.71 13.72 4.72
N THR A 718 11.77 14.08 6.00
CA THR A 718 12.25 15.39 6.47
C THR A 718 13.73 15.32 6.89
N GLU A 719 14.46 16.43 6.77
CA GLU A 719 15.87 16.50 7.19
C GLU A 719 16.02 16.58 8.71
N GLU A 720 15.13 17.32 9.37
CA GLU A 720 15.12 17.56 10.82
C GLU A 720 14.61 16.35 11.63
N GLY A 721 13.82 15.49 10.98
CA GLY A 721 13.15 14.35 11.62
C GLY A 721 11.76 14.67 12.15
N LEU A 722 11.07 13.65 12.65
CA LEU A 722 9.73 13.76 13.19
C LEU A 722 9.73 14.51 14.53
N PRO A 723 8.63 15.20 14.88
CA PRO A 723 8.46 15.85 16.18
C PRO A 723 8.66 14.86 17.32
N HIS A 724 9.34 15.29 18.39
CA HIS A 724 9.65 14.49 19.59
C HIS A 724 10.57 13.27 19.36
N ARG A 725 10.90 12.92 18.11
CA ARG A 725 11.75 11.77 17.76
C ARG A 725 12.48 11.97 16.42
N PRO A 726 13.50 12.85 16.39
CA PRO A 726 14.15 13.31 15.15
C PRO A 726 14.96 12.23 14.42
N TRP A 727 15.18 11.06 15.04
CA TRP A 727 15.81 9.93 14.36
C TRP A 727 14.89 9.36 13.27
N TYR A 728 13.58 9.31 13.50
CA TYR A 728 12.62 8.94 12.46
C TYR A 728 12.40 10.11 11.50
N LYS A 729 12.37 9.86 10.19
CA LYS A 729 12.35 10.94 9.18
C LYS A 729 11.23 10.83 8.16
N HIS A 730 10.67 9.65 7.96
CA HIS A 730 9.63 9.43 6.95
C HIS A 730 8.28 10.01 7.41
N VAL A 731 7.74 10.98 6.66
CA VAL A 731 6.61 11.81 7.14
C VAL A 731 5.23 11.22 6.84
N ILE A 732 5.18 10.19 6.01
CA ILE A 732 3.92 9.55 5.63
C ILE A 732 3.66 8.30 6.47
N PHE A 733 4.70 7.51 6.73
CA PHE A 733 4.58 6.23 7.45
C PHE A 733 5.76 6.05 8.40
N GLY A 734 5.46 5.62 9.62
CA GLY A 734 6.45 5.34 10.67
C GLY A 734 5.79 4.56 11.81
N PRO A 735 6.53 4.12 12.83
CA PRO A 735 5.93 3.47 13.99
C PRO A 735 5.04 4.47 14.75
N GLY A 736 3.90 4.04 15.28
CA GLY A 736 3.11 4.87 16.20
C GLY A 736 3.85 5.03 17.54
N PHE A 737 3.97 6.25 18.07
CA PHE A 737 4.78 6.50 19.27
C PHE A 737 4.43 5.57 20.44
N TYR A 738 3.15 5.51 20.81
CA TYR A 738 2.66 4.66 21.92
C TYR A 738 2.18 3.27 21.48
N GLU A 739 2.18 2.98 20.17
CA GLU A 739 1.71 1.71 19.60
C GLU A 739 2.87 0.70 19.43
N GLY A 740 4.11 1.17 19.43
CA GLY A 740 5.32 0.35 19.35
C GLY A 740 5.59 -0.09 17.92
N TYR A 741 5.44 -1.39 17.64
CA TYR A 741 5.74 -1.97 16.33
C TYR A 741 4.70 -1.68 15.25
N ALA A 742 3.48 -1.28 15.64
CA ALA A 742 2.43 -0.95 14.68
C ALA A 742 2.81 0.30 13.87
N GLY A 743 2.63 0.22 12.55
CA GLY A 743 2.81 1.37 11.68
C GLY A 743 1.62 2.33 11.75
N ALA A 744 1.93 3.61 11.75
CA ALA A 744 0.99 4.72 11.76
C ALA A 744 1.21 5.59 10.50
N ALA A 745 0.11 6.13 9.99
CA ALA A 745 0.15 7.12 8.92
C ALA A 745 0.29 8.53 9.50
N PHE A 746 1.02 9.39 8.78
CA PHE A 746 1.37 10.75 9.19
C PHE A 746 1.90 10.84 10.63
N PRO A 747 2.91 10.02 10.99
CA PRO A 747 3.33 9.79 12.37
C PRO A 747 3.63 11.09 13.12
N GLY A 748 4.29 12.08 12.49
CA GLY A 748 4.61 13.34 13.16
C GLY A 748 3.38 14.16 13.58
N ILE A 749 2.26 14.08 12.84
CA ILE A 749 1.00 14.74 13.22
C ILE A 749 0.35 13.97 14.38
N SER A 750 0.34 12.64 14.31
CA SER A 750 -0.15 11.77 15.39
C SER A 750 0.66 11.96 16.68
N ASP A 751 1.97 12.16 16.58
CA ASP A 751 2.85 12.41 17.72
C ASP A 751 2.49 13.74 18.38
N ALA A 752 2.35 14.83 17.62
CA ALA A 752 1.97 16.12 18.17
C ALA A 752 0.63 16.07 18.92
N ILE A 753 -0.33 15.28 18.43
CA ILE A 753 -1.59 15.01 19.13
C ILE A 753 -1.35 14.23 20.43
N ALA A 754 -0.55 13.16 20.36
CA ALA A 754 -0.26 12.28 21.49
C ALA A 754 0.53 12.98 22.60
N PHE A 755 1.32 14.00 22.27
CA PHE A 755 2.06 14.85 23.21
C PHE A 755 1.30 16.10 23.66
N TYR A 756 0.03 16.24 23.27
CA TYR A 756 -0.83 17.37 23.61
C TYR A 756 -0.30 18.73 23.17
N ASP A 757 0.43 18.78 22.05
CA ASP A 757 0.91 20.03 21.48
C ASP A 757 -0.26 20.99 21.17
N ASP A 758 0.05 22.29 21.09
CA ASP A 758 -0.94 23.30 20.75
C ASP A 758 -1.29 23.28 19.25
N ASP A 759 -2.42 23.92 18.92
CA ASP A 759 -2.98 23.89 17.57
C ASP A 759 -2.01 24.53 16.55
N GLU A 760 -1.20 25.51 16.96
CA GLU A 760 -0.19 26.16 16.12
C GLU A 760 0.96 25.20 15.76
N THR A 761 1.42 24.42 16.74
CA THR A 761 2.48 23.41 16.55
C THR A 761 1.98 22.28 15.64
N ILE A 762 0.78 21.76 15.89
CA ILE A 762 0.16 20.73 15.03
C ILE A 762 0.00 21.25 13.61
N GLN A 763 -0.53 22.47 13.42
CA GLN A 763 -0.70 23.06 12.10
C GLN A 763 0.63 23.26 11.37
N THR A 764 1.70 23.62 12.09
CA THR A 764 3.04 23.76 11.51
C THR A 764 3.51 22.43 10.90
N HIS A 765 3.30 21.31 11.59
CA HIS A 765 3.64 19.99 11.05
C HIS A 765 2.72 19.56 9.90
N VAL A 766 1.42 19.86 9.96
CA VAL A 766 0.50 19.64 8.81
C VAL A 766 1.04 20.36 7.56
N ASN A 767 1.46 21.62 7.71
CA ASN A 767 2.01 22.44 6.62
C ASN A 767 3.35 21.88 6.12
N GLU A 768 4.21 21.39 7.01
CA GLU A 768 5.48 20.77 6.64
C GLU A 768 5.27 19.50 5.81
N VAL A 769 4.38 18.61 6.26
CA VAL A 769 4.01 17.40 5.49
C VAL A 769 3.43 17.79 4.13
N ALA A 770 2.55 18.79 4.08
CA ALA A 770 1.99 19.29 2.82
C ALA A 770 3.07 19.81 1.86
N ARG A 771 4.09 20.52 2.39
CA ARG A 771 5.24 20.97 1.60
C ARG A 771 6.04 19.79 1.05
N ILE A 772 6.39 18.82 1.90
CA ILE A 772 7.17 17.63 1.50
C ILE A 772 6.44 16.81 0.43
N VAL A 773 5.13 16.57 0.59
CA VAL A 773 4.32 15.87 -0.41
C VAL A 773 4.24 16.65 -1.74
N ASN A 774 4.14 17.99 -1.69
CA ASN A 774 4.21 18.82 -2.89
C ASN A 774 5.59 18.74 -3.57
N ASP A 775 6.68 18.72 -2.81
CA ASP A 775 8.04 18.59 -3.34
C ASP A 775 8.25 17.23 -4.03
N ALA A 776 7.75 16.15 -3.43
CA ALA A 776 7.71 14.82 -4.04
C ALA A 776 6.86 14.81 -5.35
N ALA A 777 5.70 15.47 -5.35
CA ALA A 777 4.87 15.62 -6.54
C ALA A 777 5.58 16.39 -7.67
N ASN A 778 6.35 17.42 -7.32
CA ASN A 778 7.15 18.20 -8.28
C ASN A 778 8.29 17.36 -8.87
N TYR A 779 8.94 16.53 -8.05
CA TYR A 779 10.01 15.64 -8.51
C TYR A 779 9.53 14.64 -9.58
N LEU A 780 8.32 14.08 -9.41
CA LEU A 780 7.65 13.24 -10.40
C LEU A 780 7.52 13.96 -11.77
N LEU A 781 7.03 15.20 -11.75
CA LEU A 781 6.66 15.96 -12.97
C LEU A 781 7.83 16.65 -13.69
N LEU A 782 8.99 16.82 -13.04
CA LEU A 782 10.14 17.52 -13.64
C LEU A 782 11.02 16.59 -14.48
N ALA A 783 10.76 16.49 -15.78
CA ALA A 783 11.74 16.00 -16.77
C ALA A 783 12.27 17.19 -17.61
N LYS A 784 13.47 17.69 -17.25
CA LYS A 784 14.30 18.67 -17.98
C LYS A 784 13.58 19.82 -18.71
N LYS A 785 13.36 20.90 -17.97
CA LYS A 785 13.42 22.29 -18.47
C LYS A 785 14.86 22.79 -18.68
N HIS A 786 15.86 21.91 -18.65
CA HIS A 786 17.29 22.24 -18.64
C HIS A 786 18.06 21.57 -19.79
N LYS A 787 17.80 22.06 -21.02
CA LYS A 787 18.78 22.15 -22.14
C LYS A 787 18.17 22.74 -23.43
N MET A 788 17.23 23.68 -23.34
CA MET A 788 16.71 24.36 -24.55
C MET A 788 16.38 25.85 -24.38
N LEU A 789 16.61 26.43 -23.19
CA LEU A 789 16.25 27.82 -22.89
C LEU A 789 17.40 28.83 -22.89
N GLN A 790 18.61 28.45 -23.34
CA GLN A 790 19.74 29.39 -23.43
C GLN A 790 20.33 29.62 -24.83
N GLN A 791 19.79 29.03 -25.92
CA GLN A 791 20.35 29.29 -27.26
C GLN A 791 19.38 29.65 -28.40
N VAL A 792 18.05 29.68 -28.20
CA VAL A 792 17.12 30.05 -29.30
C VAL A 792 16.06 31.09 -28.92
N GLY A 793 15.92 31.42 -27.64
CA GLY A 793 14.86 32.32 -27.15
C GLY A 793 15.01 33.81 -27.49
N TYR A 794 16.16 34.26 -28.01
CA TYR A 794 16.43 35.69 -28.19
C TYR A 794 16.28 36.21 -29.63
N LEU A 795 16.04 35.36 -30.64
CA LEU A 795 15.93 35.79 -32.05
C LEU A 795 14.57 35.56 -32.72
N VAL A 796 13.72 34.65 -32.22
CA VAL A 796 12.47 34.29 -32.92
C VAL A 796 11.27 35.17 -32.52
N VAL A 797 11.28 35.73 -31.31
CA VAL A 797 10.16 36.56 -30.79
C VAL A 797 10.10 37.96 -31.42
N ARG A 798 11.17 38.44 -32.07
CA ARG A 798 11.18 39.74 -32.76
C ARG A 798 10.79 39.68 -34.24
N ALA A 799 10.70 38.50 -34.87
CA ALA A 799 10.37 38.37 -36.29
C ALA A 799 8.89 38.07 -36.56
N ALA A 800 8.16 37.44 -35.62
CA ALA A 800 6.77 37.05 -35.83
C ALA A 800 5.74 38.18 -35.62
N LEU A 801 6.11 39.28 -34.96
CA LEU A 801 5.18 40.38 -34.65
C LEU A 801 4.90 41.33 -35.83
N ILE A 802 5.68 41.26 -36.92
CA ILE A 802 5.57 42.21 -38.05
C ILE A 802 4.81 41.60 -39.25
N VAL A 803 4.61 40.28 -39.31
CA VAL A 803 3.98 39.60 -40.46
C VAL A 803 2.48 39.31 -40.25
N VAL A 804 2.00 39.27 -38.99
CA VAL A 804 0.58 38.97 -38.69
C VAL A 804 -0.35 40.19 -38.90
N VAL A 805 0.18 41.41 -38.89
CA VAL A 805 -0.64 42.64 -38.99
C VAL A 805 -1.05 42.98 -40.42
N LEU A 806 -0.40 42.41 -41.45
CA LEU A 806 -0.68 42.76 -42.86
C LEU A 806 -1.43 41.68 -43.67
N SER A 807 -1.61 40.47 -43.13
CA SER A 807 -2.29 39.36 -43.83
C SER A 807 -3.77 39.21 -43.45
N GLY A 808 -4.21 39.83 -42.35
CA GLY A 808 -5.56 39.69 -41.80
C GLY A 808 -6.66 40.49 -42.50
N LEU A 809 -6.34 41.40 -43.42
CA LEU A 809 -7.30 42.36 -43.98
C LEU A 809 -7.86 41.99 -45.37
N TRP A 810 -7.44 40.88 -45.98
CA TRP A 810 -7.89 40.50 -47.32
C TRP A 810 -8.74 39.22 -47.37
N LEU A 811 -8.65 38.33 -46.37
CA LEU A 811 -9.44 37.10 -46.29
C LEU A 811 -10.77 37.25 -45.52
N TRP A 812 -11.03 38.42 -44.93
CA TRP A 812 -12.26 38.71 -44.17
C TRP A 812 -13.47 39.08 -45.05
N ARG A 813 -13.29 39.22 -46.38
CA ARG A 813 -14.35 39.71 -47.29
C ARG A 813 -15.03 38.68 -48.20
N LEU A 814 -14.76 37.38 -48.09
CA LEU A 814 -15.30 36.42 -49.09
C LEU A 814 -15.84 35.06 -48.64
N ARG A 815 -16.10 34.82 -47.35
CA ARG A 815 -16.86 33.61 -46.91
C ARG A 815 -17.78 33.85 -45.72
N LEU A 816 -18.76 34.74 -45.90
CA LEU A 816 -20.00 34.80 -45.12
C LEU A 816 -21.20 34.71 -46.07
N SER A 817 -21.56 33.50 -46.45
CA SER A 817 -22.87 33.04 -47.00
C SER A 817 -22.61 31.61 -47.48
N ILE A 818 -22.82 30.55 -46.69
CA ILE A 818 -24.11 29.93 -46.36
C ILE A 818 -23.86 29.03 -45.14
N VAL A 819 -24.34 29.43 -43.95
CA VAL A 819 -24.73 28.49 -42.88
C VAL A 819 -25.95 29.12 -42.20
N GLY A 820 -27.13 28.70 -42.67
CA GLY A 820 -28.39 28.96 -41.99
C GLY A 820 -28.54 27.98 -40.82
N THR A 821 -28.44 28.53 -39.61
CA THR A 821 -29.30 28.30 -38.44
C THR A 821 -29.49 26.85 -37.95
N GLY A 822 -28.80 26.51 -36.86
CA GLY A 822 -29.15 25.33 -36.06
C GLY A 822 -28.29 25.07 -34.82
N SER A 823 -27.11 25.67 -34.69
CA SER A 823 -26.23 25.44 -33.53
C SER A 823 -26.73 26.26 -32.33
N LYS A 824 -27.39 25.59 -31.37
CA LYS A 824 -27.72 26.13 -30.05
C LYS A 824 -26.41 26.34 -29.29
N ARG A 825 -26.17 27.54 -28.75
CA ARG A 825 -24.98 27.84 -27.95
C ARG A 825 -25.34 27.74 -26.47
N LEU A 826 -24.52 27.07 -25.64
CA LEU A 826 -24.77 26.93 -24.19
C LEU A 826 -24.92 28.28 -23.47
N LYS A 827 -24.27 29.35 -23.94
CA LYS A 827 -24.49 30.71 -23.43
C LYS A 827 -25.94 31.21 -23.51
N ASP A 828 -26.76 30.58 -24.36
CA ASP A 828 -28.19 30.87 -24.50
C ASP A 828 -29.05 29.98 -23.58
N PHE A 829 -28.48 28.95 -22.93
CA PHE A 829 -29.16 28.11 -21.95
C PHE A 829 -29.45 28.93 -20.70
N SER A 830 -30.73 29.00 -20.33
CA SER A 830 -31.18 29.62 -19.09
C SER A 830 -31.52 28.50 -18.12
N LEU A 831 -30.72 28.40 -17.05
CA LEU A 831 -30.98 27.47 -15.96
C LEU A 831 -32.35 27.79 -15.36
N VAL A 832 -33.21 26.77 -15.29
CA VAL A 832 -34.48 26.82 -14.56
C VAL A 832 -34.26 26.29 -13.15
N ARG A 833 -33.62 25.12 -12.99
CA ARG A 833 -33.22 24.56 -11.69
C ARG A 833 -32.19 23.43 -11.83
N VAL A 834 -31.47 23.14 -10.76
CA VAL A 834 -30.63 21.94 -10.63
C VAL A 834 -31.53 20.72 -10.38
N LEU A 835 -31.32 19.63 -11.11
CA LEU A 835 -32.05 18.36 -10.94
C LEU A 835 -31.30 17.39 -10.03
N LYS A 836 -29.98 17.32 -10.18
CA LYS A 836 -29.11 16.45 -9.37
C LYS A 836 -27.72 17.07 -9.29
N GLN A 837 -27.11 17.02 -8.11
CA GLN A 837 -25.74 17.44 -7.87
C GLN A 837 -25.07 16.39 -6.99
N THR A 838 -23.96 15.85 -7.49
CA THR A 838 -23.10 14.89 -6.79
C THR A 838 -21.65 15.27 -7.04
N ASP A 839 -20.73 14.59 -6.37
CA ASP A 839 -19.29 14.77 -6.54
C ASP A 839 -18.79 14.43 -7.96
N THR A 840 -19.62 13.85 -8.84
CA THR A 840 -19.19 13.54 -10.21
C THR A 840 -20.19 13.86 -11.31
N GLU A 841 -21.41 14.28 -10.97
CA GLU A 841 -22.48 14.56 -11.94
C GLU A 841 -23.32 15.76 -11.48
N LEU A 842 -23.50 16.71 -12.39
CA LEU A 842 -24.42 17.83 -12.26
C LEU A 842 -25.44 17.79 -13.40
N ALA A 843 -26.70 17.54 -13.08
CA ALA A 843 -27.82 17.58 -14.02
C ALA A 843 -28.67 18.83 -13.81
N LEU A 844 -28.97 19.54 -14.90
CA LEU A 844 -29.61 20.85 -14.90
C LEU A 844 -30.82 20.84 -15.84
N LEU A 845 -31.95 21.41 -15.39
CA LEU A 845 -33.11 21.71 -16.23
C LEU A 845 -33.04 23.15 -16.67
N GLY A 846 -33.25 23.41 -17.96
CA GLY A 846 -33.28 24.77 -18.49
C GLY A 846 -34.02 24.90 -19.81
N THR A 847 -33.95 26.08 -20.40
CA THR A 847 -34.50 26.39 -21.73
C THR A 847 -33.48 27.20 -22.52
N PHE A 848 -33.46 27.09 -23.85
CA PHE A 848 -32.58 27.94 -24.67
C PHE A 848 -33.31 29.22 -25.06
N LYS A 849 -32.72 30.40 -24.80
CA LYS A 849 -33.25 31.71 -25.21
C LYS A 849 -33.46 31.82 -26.72
N SER A 850 -32.66 31.08 -27.49
CA SER A 850 -32.76 30.99 -28.94
C SER A 850 -33.86 30.04 -29.42
N ASP A 851 -34.65 29.43 -28.53
CA ASP A 851 -35.87 28.67 -28.87
C ASP A 851 -37.13 29.51 -28.62
N SER A 852 -37.84 29.85 -29.69
CA SER A 852 -39.12 30.60 -29.63
C SER A 852 -40.24 29.82 -28.94
N HIS A 853 -40.12 28.49 -28.84
CA HIS A 853 -41.11 27.63 -28.19
C HIS A 853 -40.77 27.27 -26.74
N LYS A 854 -39.64 27.78 -26.21
CA LYS A 854 -39.16 27.55 -24.83
C LYS A 854 -39.28 26.09 -24.36
N LYS A 855 -38.95 25.13 -25.22
CA LYS A 855 -38.98 23.71 -24.84
C LYS A 855 -37.93 23.43 -23.77
N GLU A 856 -38.25 22.53 -22.85
CA GLU A 856 -37.35 22.13 -21.77
C GLU A 856 -36.13 21.37 -22.31
N ALA A 857 -35.01 21.50 -21.61
CA ALA A 857 -33.73 20.88 -21.91
C ALA A 857 -33.11 20.35 -20.62
N VAL A 858 -32.59 19.11 -20.63
CA VAL A 858 -31.79 18.56 -19.53
C VAL A 858 -30.33 18.51 -19.95
N LEU A 859 -29.47 19.22 -19.22
CA LEU A 859 -28.03 19.28 -19.42
C LEU A 859 -27.35 18.50 -18.30
N VAL A 860 -26.60 17.45 -18.64
CA VAL A 860 -25.87 16.62 -17.68
C VAL A 860 -24.37 16.81 -17.91
N ILE A 861 -23.67 17.28 -16.88
CA ILE A 861 -22.23 17.52 -16.87
C ILE A 861 -21.60 16.49 -15.93
N GLN A 862 -20.64 15.71 -16.43
CA GLN A 862 -19.96 14.68 -15.64
C GLN A 862 -18.47 15.03 -15.49
N THR A 863 -18.03 15.19 -14.23
CA THR A 863 -16.74 15.75 -13.81
C THR A 863 -16.22 15.05 -12.54
N ALA A 864 -15.06 15.46 -12.00
CA ALA A 864 -14.82 15.35 -10.55
C ALA A 864 -15.38 16.62 -9.86
N ALA A 865 -15.72 16.55 -8.58
CA ALA A 865 -16.69 17.38 -7.84
C ALA A 865 -16.74 18.88 -8.18
N MET A 866 -17.96 19.43 -8.28
CA MET A 866 -18.21 20.85 -8.50
C MET A 866 -18.96 21.50 -7.33
N ASP A 867 -18.46 22.66 -6.87
CA ASP A 867 -19.20 23.55 -5.97
C ASP A 867 -20.25 24.40 -6.72
N SER A 868 -21.25 24.90 -5.99
CA SER A 868 -22.38 25.64 -6.54
C SER A 868 -22.04 27.07 -6.99
N GLY A 869 -20.88 27.62 -6.62
CA GLY A 869 -20.44 28.97 -6.99
C GLY A 869 -19.76 29.06 -8.37
N SER A 870 -19.29 27.92 -8.88
CA SER A 870 -18.49 27.82 -10.11
C SER A 870 -19.31 27.66 -11.41
N LEU A 871 -20.61 27.43 -11.30
CA LEU A 871 -21.46 26.99 -12.40
C LEU A 871 -21.73 28.06 -13.49
N ASP A 872 -22.06 29.28 -13.08
CA ASP A 872 -22.38 30.36 -14.03
C ASP A 872 -21.16 30.81 -14.84
N ARG A 873 -19.96 30.77 -14.23
CA ARG A 873 -18.69 31.08 -14.91
C ARG A 873 -18.31 29.98 -15.90
N LEU A 874 -18.53 28.72 -15.55
CA LEU A 874 -18.30 27.57 -16.42
C LEU A 874 -19.21 27.63 -17.66
N LEU A 875 -20.52 27.82 -17.47
CA LEU A 875 -21.49 27.88 -18.58
C LEU A 875 -21.23 29.07 -19.53
N ALA A 876 -20.70 30.19 -19.01
CA ALA A 876 -20.36 31.36 -19.81
C ALA A 876 -19.07 31.20 -20.64
N GLY A 877 -18.09 30.42 -20.14
CA GLY A 877 -16.77 30.26 -20.75
C GLY A 877 -16.59 29.03 -21.66
N MET A 878 -17.59 28.13 -21.71
CA MET A 878 -17.48 26.86 -22.42
C MET A 878 -17.84 26.97 -23.91
N SER A 879 -16.92 26.56 -24.77
CA SER A 879 -17.15 26.30 -26.20
C SER A 879 -17.49 24.83 -26.41
N LEU A 880 -18.47 24.50 -27.25
CA LEU A 880 -18.88 23.13 -27.50
C LEU A 880 -18.53 22.70 -28.93
N HIS A 881 -18.01 21.49 -29.08
CA HIS A 881 -17.84 20.78 -30.34
C HIS A 881 -18.79 19.58 -30.37
N GLU A 882 -19.70 19.49 -31.35
CA GLU A 882 -20.66 18.39 -31.44
C GLU A 882 -19.93 17.08 -31.77
N ILE A 883 -20.19 16.02 -30.99
CA ILE A 883 -19.61 14.69 -31.19
C ILE A 883 -20.64 13.76 -31.83
N LEU A 884 -21.91 13.81 -31.38
CA LEU A 884 -22.94 12.86 -31.79
C LEU A 884 -24.35 13.47 -31.70
N VAL A 885 -25.23 13.11 -32.64
CA VAL A 885 -26.65 13.47 -32.69
C VAL A 885 -27.48 12.22 -32.98
N ASN A 886 -28.45 11.89 -32.12
CA ASN A 886 -29.47 10.89 -32.39
C ASN A 886 -30.85 11.35 -31.86
N ASP A 887 -31.77 11.63 -32.77
CA ASP A 887 -33.14 12.12 -32.51
C ASP A 887 -33.17 13.32 -31.53
N ILE A 888 -33.39 13.07 -30.23
CA ILE A 888 -33.43 14.09 -29.16
C ILE A 888 -32.15 14.16 -28.30
N TYR A 889 -31.19 13.25 -28.50
CA TYR A 889 -29.92 13.20 -27.77
C TYR A 889 -28.80 13.84 -28.58
N ARG A 890 -28.07 14.75 -27.93
CA ARG A 890 -26.86 15.35 -28.50
C ARG A 890 -25.72 15.30 -27.51
N THR A 891 -24.55 14.89 -27.98
CA THR A 891 -23.31 14.85 -27.20
C THR A 891 -22.33 15.88 -27.73
N PHE A 892 -21.73 16.66 -26.83
CA PHE A 892 -20.75 17.68 -27.18
C PHE A 892 -19.48 17.51 -26.35
N GLN A 893 -18.33 17.84 -26.95
CA GLN A 893 -17.06 18.04 -26.27
C GLN A 893 -16.95 19.52 -25.90
N GLY A 894 -16.91 19.83 -24.60
CA GLY A 894 -16.72 21.18 -24.12
C GLY A 894 -15.24 21.54 -23.97
N ALA A 895 -14.80 22.67 -24.52
CA ALA A 895 -13.50 23.27 -24.29
C ALA A 895 -13.67 24.61 -23.57
N VAL A 896 -12.96 24.78 -22.44
CA VAL A 896 -12.90 26.00 -21.64
C VAL A 896 -11.45 26.50 -21.63
N THR A 897 -11.25 27.81 -21.57
CA THR A 897 -9.91 28.39 -21.48
C THR A 897 -9.26 28.05 -20.14
N ARG A 898 -8.41 27.01 -20.17
CA ARG A 898 -7.32 26.62 -19.25
C ARG A 898 -7.56 26.93 -17.78
N ASP A 899 -8.10 25.94 -17.07
CA ASP A 899 -7.81 25.58 -15.66
C ASP A 899 -8.80 24.51 -15.11
N ILE A 900 -9.52 23.79 -15.98
CA ILE A 900 -10.54 22.84 -15.56
C ILE A 900 -10.42 21.53 -16.36
N LYS A 901 -10.50 20.37 -15.68
CA LYS A 901 -10.33 19.00 -16.21
C LYS A 901 -11.27 18.72 -17.41
N PRO A 902 -10.95 17.79 -18.33
CA PRO A 902 -11.86 17.40 -19.42
C PRO A 902 -13.15 16.75 -18.87
N TYR A 903 -14.30 17.12 -19.44
CA TYR A 903 -15.63 16.68 -18.98
C TYR A 903 -16.53 16.23 -20.12
N LYS A 904 -17.43 15.28 -19.83
CA LYS A 904 -18.47 14.83 -20.77
C LYS A 904 -19.75 15.62 -20.51
N VAL A 905 -20.31 16.21 -21.57
CA VAL A 905 -21.58 16.97 -21.51
C VAL A 905 -22.62 16.31 -22.39
N ASN A 906 -23.70 15.84 -21.78
CA ASN A 906 -24.85 15.25 -22.47
C ASN A 906 -26.03 16.23 -22.43
N LEU A 907 -26.65 16.50 -23.59
CA LEU A 907 -27.83 17.36 -23.69
C LEU A 907 -29.02 16.56 -24.23
N ILE A 908 -30.13 16.59 -23.49
CA ILE A 908 -31.42 16.04 -23.90
C ILE A 908 -32.33 17.22 -24.27
N TYR A 909 -32.71 17.33 -25.54
CA TYR A 909 -33.55 18.43 -26.02
C TYR A 909 -34.37 18.06 -27.28
N PRO A 910 -35.71 18.23 -27.25
CA PRO A 910 -36.53 18.65 -26.11
C PRO A 910 -36.61 17.55 -25.04
N ALA A 911 -36.45 17.92 -23.77
CA ALA A 911 -36.64 17.02 -22.65
C ALA A 911 -38.13 16.78 -22.40
N THR A 912 -38.47 15.56 -21.98
CA THR A 912 -39.81 15.19 -21.51
C THR A 912 -39.78 15.10 -19.99
N GLU A 913 -40.95 15.07 -19.34
CA GLU A 913 -41.05 14.91 -17.88
C GLU A 913 -40.35 13.63 -17.38
N ALA A 914 -40.38 12.56 -18.18
CA ALA A 914 -39.65 11.32 -17.87
C ALA A 914 -38.12 11.52 -17.88
N HIS A 915 -37.59 12.33 -18.81
CA HIS A 915 -36.16 12.66 -18.83
C HIS A 915 -35.76 13.49 -17.60
N VAL A 916 -36.61 14.42 -17.18
CA VAL A 916 -36.39 15.23 -15.97
C VAL A 916 -36.34 14.33 -14.73
N MET A 917 -37.34 13.45 -14.53
CA MET A 917 -37.39 12.56 -13.37
C MET A 917 -36.19 11.61 -13.28
N LYS A 918 -35.71 11.10 -14.43
CA LYS A 918 -34.54 10.19 -14.47
C LYS A 918 -33.27 10.82 -13.89
N HIS A 919 -33.05 12.10 -14.18
CA HIS A 919 -31.86 12.84 -13.77
C HIS A 919 -32.09 13.70 -12.53
N THR A 920 -33.22 13.51 -11.82
CA THR A 920 -33.49 14.16 -10.54
C THR A 920 -33.00 13.27 -9.38
N ASP A 921 -32.35 13.88 -8.40
CA ASP A 921 -31.92 13.20 -7.18
C ASP A 921 -33.12 12.64 -6.40
N GLN A 922 -32.98 11.46 -5.80
CA GLN A 922 -34.11 10.72 -5.20
C GLN A 922 -33.64 9.64 -4.22
N ASN A 923 -34.51 9.27 -3.28
CA ASN A 923 -34.28 8.10 -2.44
C ASN A 923 -34.58 6.81 -3.22
N PHE A 924 -33.88 5.75 -2.82
CA PHE A 924 -34.08 4.39 -3.31
C PHE A 924 -34.52 3.50 -2.16
N HIS A 925 -35.47 2.61 -2.45
CA HIS A 925 -36.06 1.69 -1.49
C HIS A 925 -35.77 0.25 -1.91
N MET A 926 -35.38 -0.58 -0.94
CA MET A 926 -35.18 -2.01 -1.16
C MET A 926 -36.50 -2.74 -0.90
N VAL A 927 -36.95 -3.52 -1.89
CA VAL A 927 -38.23 -4.21 -1.89
C VAL A 927 -38.00 -5.70 -2.03
N VAL A 928 -38.55 -6.49 -1.13
CA VAL A 928 -38.59 -7.94 -1.27
C VAL A 928 -39.82 -8.33 -2.10
N GLU A 929 -39.62 -8.54 -3.39
CA GLU A 929 -40.66 -8.90 -4.34
C GLU A 929 -40.86 -10.43 -4.39
N THR A 930 -41.84 -10.92 -3.63
CA THR A 930 -42.29 -12.32 -3.72
C THR A 930 -43.04 -12.57 -5.03
N LYS A 931 -43.33 -13.84 -5.34
CA LYS A 931 -44.18 -14.20 -6.48
C LYS A 931 -45.53 -13.48 -6.46
N GLU A 932 -46.19 -13.45 -5.30
CA GLU A 932 -47.50 -12.82 -5.12
C GLU A 932 -47.41 -11.31 -5.34
N VAL A 933 -46.35 -10.68 -4.83
CA VAL A 933 -46.09 -9.24 -5.04
C VAL A 933 -45.85 -8.95 -6.52
N TYR A 934 -45.07 -9.79 -7.22
CA TYR A 934 -44.88 -9.67 -8.67
C TYR A 934 -46.21 -9.81 -9.42
N GLU A 935 -46.97 -10.87 -9.17
CA GLU A 935 -48.23 -11.15 -9.89
C GLU A 935 -49.29 -10.05 -9.68
N THR A 936 -49.35 -9.47 -8.49
CA THR A 936 -50.38 -8.49 -8.12
C THR A 936 -50.00 -7.03 -8.38
N ILE A 937 -48.70 -6.71 -8.37
CA ILE A 937 -48.21 -5.33 -8.47
C ILE A 937 -47.33 -5.15 -9.71
N THR A 938 -46.15 -5.76 -9.72
CA THR A 938 -45.12 -5.49 -10.72
C THR A 938 -45.55 -5.91 -12.12
N LYS A 939 -46.21 -7.06 -12.25
CA LYS A 939 -46.73 -7.53 -13.54
C LYS A 939 -47.79 -6.57 -14.09
N ALA A 940 -48.73 -6.12 -13.25
CA ALA A 940 -49.74 -5.13 -13.66
C ALA A 940 -49.10 -3.80 -14.08
N PHE A 941 -48.03 -3.38 -13.40
CA PHE A 941 -47.23 -2.23 -13.81
C PHE A 941 -46.59 -2.45 -15.19
N ILE A 942 -45.90 -3.57 -15.42
CA ILE A 942 -45.27 -3.90 -16.71
C ILE A 942 -46.31 -3.92 -17.83
N ASP A 943 -47.46 -4.56 -17.59
CA ASP A 943 -48.57 -4.66 -18.56
C ASP A 943 -49.18 -3.29 -18.89
N SER A 944 -49.08 -2.31 -17.98
CA SER A 944 -49.56 -0.93 -18.21
C SER A 944 -48.66 -0.10 -19.13
N ILE A 945 -47.43 -0.57 -19.41
CA ILE A 945 -46.46 0.14 -20.24
C ILE A 945 -46.88 0.04 -21.70
N HIS A 946 -47.23 1.17 -22.29
CA HIS A 946 -47.69 1.23 -23.68
C HIS A 946 -46.57 0.85 -24.65
N ALA A 947 -46.89 0.05 -25.67
CA ALA A 947 -45.93 -0.49 -26.64
C ALA A 947 -45.11 0.60 -27.36
N GLU A 948 -45.66 1.80 -27.54
CA GLU A 948 -44.98 2.96 -28.14
C GLU A 948 -43.71 3.36 -27.38
N LYS A 949 -43.62 3.09 -26.06
CA LYS A 949 -42.40 3.37 -25.27
C LYS A 949 -41.21 2.51 -25.69
N MET A 950 -41.45 1.35 -26.31
CA MET A 950 -40.40 0.44 -26.80
C MET A 950 -40.10 0.65 -28.29
N GLN A 951 -40.76 1.61 -28.95
CA GLN A 951 -40.64 1.79 -30.40
C GLN A 951 -39.20 2.09 -30.85
N TRP A 952 -38.42 2.81 -30.04
CA TRP A 952 -37.01 3.07 -30.34
C TRP A 952 -36.16 1.79 -30.32
N VAL A 953 -36.42 0.85 -29.40
CA VAL A 953 -35.76 -0.47 -29.37
C VAL A 953 -36.15 -1.26 -30.62
N TYR A 954 -37.44 -1.24 -30.98
CA TYR A 954 -37.91 -1.91 -32.19
C TYR A 954 -37.34 -1.29 -33.47
N ASN A 955 -37.05 0.01 -33.48
CA ASN A 955 -36.36 0.64 -34.60
C ASN A 955 -34.91 0.15 -34.73
N ILE A 956 -34.21 -0.15 -33.62
CA ILE A 956 -32.89 -0.79 -33.66
C ILE A 956 -33.02 -2.22 -34.21
N LEU A 957 -33.96 -3.01 -33.67
CA LEU A 957 -34.20 -4.39 -34.14
C LEU A 957 -34.66 -4.47 -35.61
N ASP A 958 -35.36 -3.44 -36.10
CA ASP A 958 -35.82 -3.33 -37.49
C ASP A 958 -34.82 -2.62 -38.41
N HIS A 959 -33.61 -2.31 -37.92
CA HIS A 959 -32.57 -1.60 -38.67
C HIS A 959 -32.99 -0.23 -39.22
N LYS A 960 -33.92 0.44 -38.52
CA LYS A 960 -34.37 1.81 -38.81
C LYS A 960 -33.54 2.87 -38.07
N SER A 961 -32.75 2.48 -37.08
CA SER A 961 -31.88 3.36 -36.28
C SER A 961 -30.68 2.59 -35.70
N GLU A 962 -29.51 3.24 -35.58
CA GLU A 962 -28.29 2.70 -34.96
C GLU A 962 -27.71 1.44 -35.65
N SER A 963 -28.13 1.14 -36.89
CA SER A 963 -27.69 -0.03 -37.64
C SER A 963 -26.17 -0.08 -37.84
N GLU A 964 -25.53 1.07 -37.96
CA GLU A 964 -24.08 1.22 -38.12
C GLU A 964 -23.27 0.89 -36.86
N ARG A 965 -23.92 0.82 -35.68
CA ARG A 965 -23.27 0.48 -34.40
C ARG A 965 -23.45 -0.97 -34.00
N ILE A 966 -24.26 -1.73 -34.74
CA ILE A 966 -24.41 -3.15 -34.51
C ILE A 966 -23.07 -3.82 -34.78
N ILE A 967 -22.51 -4.45 -33.74
CA ILE A 967 -21.22 -5.14 -33.83
C ILE A 967 -21.37 -6.64 -34.02
N TYR A 968 -22.56 -7.17 -33.75
CA TYR A 968 -22.94 -8.55 -34.02
C TYR A 968 -24.48 -8.67 -34.06
N GLU A 969 -25.00 -9.54 -34.92
CA GLU A 969 -26.41 -9.89 -34.97
C GLU A 969 -26.57 -11.37 -35.31
N ASP A 970 -27.36 -12.07 -34.50
CA ASP A 970 -27.96 -13.36 -34.85
C ASP A 970 -29.42 -13.12 -35.20
N VAL A 971 -29.76 -13.23 -36.49
CA VAL A 971 -31.09 -12.92 -37.04
C VAL A 971 -32.19 -13.92 -36.65
N ASN A 972 -31.88 -14.96 -35.87
CA ASN A 972 -32.89 -15.92 -35.43
C ASN A 972 -33.98 -15.20 -34.60
N PRO A 973 -35.26 -15.26 -34.99
CA PRO A 973 -36.32 -14.49 -34.33
C PRO A 973 -36.62 -14.94 -32.89
N ARG A 974 -36.17 -16.14 -32.50
CA ARG A 974 -36.41 -16.72 -31.17
C ARG A 974 -35.15 -16.80 -30.32
N ASP A 975 -34.06 -17.30 -30.90
CA ASP A 975 -32.80 -17.57 -30.19
C ASP A 975 -31.70 -16.55 -30.52
N GLY A 976 -32.01 -15.53 -31.31
CA GLY A 976 -31.08 -14.51 -31.79
C GLY A 976 -31.21 -13.16 -31.10
N PHE A 977 -30.21 -12.31 -31.30
CA PHE A 977 -30.06 -11.00 -30.67
C PHE A 977 -29.14 -10.07 -31.47
N ILE A 978 -29.22 -8.77 -31.20
CA ILE A 978 -28.28 -7.74 -31.66
C ILE A 978 -27.36 -7.35 -30.51
N LEU A 979 -26.05 -7.25 -30.75
CA LEU A 979 -25.05 -6.67 -29.85
C LEU A 979 -24.60 -5.31 -30.39
N LEU A 980 -24.63 -4.27 -29.54
CA LEU A 980 -24.13 -2.94 -29.88
C LEU A 980 -23.49 -2.24 -28.66
N PRO A 981 -22.53 -1.33 -28.85
CA PRO A 981 -21.96 -0.53 -27.76
C PRO A 981 -22.99 0.43 -27.17
N ASP A 982 -23.04 0.55 -25.85
CA ASP A 982 -23.86 1.54 -25.14
C ASP A 982 -23.18 2.93 -25.21
N PHE A 983 -23.96 4.01 -25.08
CA PHE A 983 -23.45 5.38 -25.06
C PHE A 983 -22.51 5.70 -23.87
N LYS A 984 -22.48 4.81 -22.87
CA LYS A 984 -21.52 4.86 -21.77
C LYS A 984 -20.09 4.47 -22.17
N LEU A 985 -19.90 3.79 -23.31
CA LEU A 985 -18.57 3.59 -23.89
C LEU A 985 -18.00 4.96 -24.28
N SER A 986 -17.00 5.43 -23.54
CA SER A 986 -16.41 6.77 -23.71
C SER A 986 -15.19 6.78 -24.61
N ASP A 987 -14.41 5.70 -24.64
CA ASP A 987 -13.20 5.58 -25.45
C ASP A 987 -12.99 4.12 -25.89
N PRO A 988 -13.14 3.80 -27.19
CA PRO A 988 -12.90 2.45 -27.71
C PRO A 988 -11.46 1.94 -27.51
N ALA A 989 -10.49 2.83 -27.25
CA ALA A 989 -9.11 2.46 -26.94
C ALA A 989 -8.88 2.14 -25.45
N ASN A 990 -9.81 2.56 -24.57
CA ASN A 990 -9.79 2.21 -23.16
C ASN A 990 -10.69 1.01 -22.89
N LEU A 991 -10.06 -0.17 -22.76
CA LEU A 991 -10.72 -1.45 -22.49
C LEU A 991 -11.57 -1.42 -21.21
N GLU A 992 -11.19 -0.61 -20.21
CA GLU A 992 -11.91 -0.50 -18.95
C GLU A 992 -13.23 0.28 -19.08
N SER A 993 -13.40 1.03 -20.16
CA SER A 993 -14.64 1.76 -20.47
C SER A 993 -15.67 0.92 -21.24
N LEU A 994 -15.36 -0.36 -21.51
CA LEU A 994 -16.24 -1.26 -22.27
C LEU A 994 -17.64 -1.32 -21.65
N TYR A 995 -18.64 -0.98 -22.47
CA TYR A 995 -20.05 -1.16 -22.14
C TYR A 995 -20.86 -1.44 -23.42
N CYS A 996 -21.44 -2.63 -23.51
CA CYS A 996 -22.26 -3.10 -24.63
C CYS A 996 -23.61 -3.66 -24.15
N LEU A 997 -24.60 -3.68 -25.05
CA LEU A 997 -25.93 -4.22 -24.82
C LEU A 997 -26.24 -5.30 -25.85
N ALA A 998 -26.69 -6.46 -25.37
CA ALA A 998 -27.35 -7.47 -26.21
C ALA A 998 -28.87 -7.32 -26.10
N ILE A 999 -29.56 -7.08 -27.21
CA ILE A 999 -31.01 -6.89 -27.31
C ILE A 999 -31.61 -8.07 -28.08
N VAL A 1000 -32.51 -8.82 -27.45
CA VAL A 1000 -33.11 -10.04 -28.06
C VAL A 1000 -34.12 -9.68 -29.15
N HIS A 1001 -34.27 -10.53 -30.18
CA HIS A 1001 -35.30 -10.31 -31.21
C HIS A 1001 -36.72 -10.60 -30.71
N ASP A 1002 -36.88 -11.54 -29.78
CA ASP A 1002 -38.18 -11.93 -29.25
C ASP A 1002 -38.81 -10.79 -28.43
N ARG A 1003 -39.76 -10.08 -29.05
CA ARG A 1003 -40.47 -8.95 -28.45
C ARG A 1003 -41.44 -9.36 -27.34
N SER A 1004 -41.66 -10.66 -27.11
CA SER A 1004 -42.49 -11.15 -26.00
C SER A 1004 -41.74 -11.16 -24.67
N LEU A 1005 -40.40 -11.17 -24.69
CA LEU A 1005 -39.57 -11.18 -23.49
C LEU A 1005 -39.38 -9.76 -22.94
N ARG A 1006 -39.97 -9.48 -21.76
CA ARG A 1006 -39.96 -8.17 -21.11
C ARG A 1006 -38.91 -8.08 -20.00
N SER A 1007 -38.69 -9.18 -19.26
CA SER A 1007 -37.76 -9.23 -18.13
C SER A 1007 -37.28 -10.66 -17.82
N ILE A 1008 -36.41 -10.82 -16.81
CA ILE A 1008 -35.97 -12.14 -16.35
C ILE A 1008 -37.12 -13.02 -15.82
N ARG A 1009 -38.27 -12.43 -15.44
CA ARG A 1009 -39.47 -13.18 -15.00
C ARG A 1009 -40.14 -13.95 -16.15
N ASP A 1010 -39.90 -13.58 -17.40
CA ASP A 1010 -40.46 -14.26 -18.58
C ASP A 1010 -39.60 -15.47 -19.00
N LEU A 1011 -38.37 -15.55 -18.49
CA LEU A 1011 -37.43 -16.59 -18.86
C LEU A 1011 -37.79 -17.94 -18.24
N THR A 1012 -37.49 -18.98 -19.00
CA THR A 1012 -37.70 -20.38 -18.62
C THR A 1012 -36.59 -21.26 -19.21
N ALA A 1013 -36.57 -22.56 -18.90
CA ALA A 1013 -35.61 -23.48 -19.50
C ALA A 1013 -35.65 -23.49 -21.05
N SER A 1014 -36.79 -23.16 -21.68
CA SER A 1014 -36.88 -23.08 -23.15
C SER A 1014 -36.04 -21.95 -23.75
N HIS A 1015 -35.57 -21.01 -22.94
CA HIS A 1015 -34.75 -19.87 -23.35
C HIS A 1015 -33.25 -20.09 -23.10
N LEU A 1016 -32.83 -21.24 -22.55
CA LEU A 1016 -31.41 -21.51 -22.28
C LEU A 1016 -30.54 -21.44 -23.54
N ARG A 1017 -31.11 -21.78 -24.71
CA ARG A 1017 -30.41 -21.67 -25.99
C ARG A 1017 -30.12 -20.21 -26.35
N LEU A 1018 -31.12 -19.34 -26.28
CA LEU A 1018 -30.96 -17.89 -26.45
C LEU A 1018 -29.90 -17.33 -25.47
N LEU A 1019 -29.98 -17.67 -24.19
CA LEU A 1019 -29.09 -17.13 -23.16
C LEU A 1019 -27.63 -17.56 -23.35
N ARG A 1020 -27.40 -18.84 -23.66
CA ARG A 1020 -26.04 -19.35 -23.97
C ARG A 1020 -25.51 -18.74 -25.26
N ASN A 1021 -26.36 -18.56 -26.28
CA ASN A 1021 -25.98 -17.88 -27.51
C ASN A 1021 -25.57 -16.42 -27.24
N ILE A 1022 -26.33 -15.68 -26.44
CA ILE A 1022 -25.98 -14.32 -26.02
C ILE A 1022 -24.62 -14.29 -25.35
N ARG A 1023 -24.37 -15.21 -24.39
CA ARG A 1023 -23.09 -15.31 -23.70
C ARG A 1023 -21.94 -15.61 -24.66
N ASP A 1024 -22.00 -16.74 -25.35
CA ASP A 1024 -20.88 -17.30 -26.11
C ASP A 1024 -20.53 -16.40 -27.29
N SER A 1025 -21.55 -15.97 -28.05
CA SER A 1025 -21.34 -15.12 -29.23
C SER A 1025 -20.87 -13.71 -28.85
N SER A 1026 -21.38 -13.14 -27.76
CA SER A 1026 -20.94 -11.80 -27.34
C SER A 1026 -19.51 -11.81 -26.80
N LEU A 1027 -19.13 -12.81 -26.00
CA LEU A 1027 -17.75 -12.92 -25.49
C LEU A 1027 -16.75 -13.06 -26.65
N GLU A 1028 -17.07 -13.86 -27.66
CA GLU A 1028 -16.23 -14.03 -28.84
C GLU A 1028 -16.10 -12.73 -29.66
N VAL A 1029 -17.22 -12.02 -29.85
CA VAL A 1029 -17.22 -10.72 -30.55
C VAL A 1029 -16.42 -9.68 -29.78
N LEU A 1030 -16.57 -9.62 -28.46
CA LEU A 1030 -15.85 -8.65 -27.62
C LEU A 1030 -14.35 -8.95 -27.60
N LYS A 1031 -13.96 -10.22 -27.54
CA LYS A 1031 -12.56 -10.65 -27.64
C LYS A 1031 -11.96 -10.29 -29.00
N THR A 1032 -12.66 -10.60 -30.09
CA THR A 1032 -12.17 -10.36 -31.45
C THR A 1032 -12.11 -8.87 -31.80
N LYS A 1033 -13.12 -8.10 -31.38
CA LYS A 1033 -13.28 -6.70 -31.79
C LYS A 1033 -12.53 -5.71 -30.88
N TYR A 1034 -12.48 -5.99 -29.59
CA TYR A 1034 -11.90 -5.10 -28.59
C TYR A 1034 -10.71 -5.71 -27.85
N GLY A 1035 -10.36 -6.98 -28.05
CA GLY A 1035 -9.25 -7.61 -27.34
C GLY A 1035 -9.53 -7.86 -25.85
N VAL A 1036 -10.80 -7.81 -25.42
CA VAL A 1036 -11.17 -8.00 -24.01
C VAL A 1036 -11.39 -9.48 -23.74
N ASP A 1037 -10.57 -10.06 -22.87
CA ASP A 1037 -10.73 -11.45 -22.44
C ASP A 1037 -12.04 -11.64 -21.66
N SER A 1038 -12.65 -12.84 -21.78
CA SER A 1038 -13.94 -13.13 -21.14
C SER A 1038 -13.90 -13.01 -19.62
N SER A 1039 -12.74 -13.24 -18.99
CA SER A 1039 -12.54 -13.06 -17.55
C SER A 1039 -12.68 -11.61 -17.08
N PHE A 1040 -12.56 -10.63 -17.98
CA PHE A 1040 -12.73 -9.21 -17.68
C PHE A 1040 -14.13 -8.67 -17.99
N VAL A 1041 -15.07 -9.52 -18.43
CA VAL A 1041 -16.42 -9.11 -18.83
C VAL A 1041 -17.45 -9.56 -17.80
N ARG A 1042 -18.12 -8.60 -17.15
CA ARG A 1042 -19.31 -8.84 -16.34
C ARG A 1042 -20.54 -8.85 -17.24
N MET A 1043 -21.35 -9.92 -17.16
CA MET A 1043 -22.57 -10.10 -17.95
C MET A 1043 -23.78 -10.17 -17.03
N TYR A 1044 -24.75 -9.27 -17.18
CA TYR A 1044 -25.86 -9.16 -16.23
C TYR A 1044 -27.12 -8.54 -16.82
N PHE A 1045 -28.26 -8.86 -16.21
CA PHE A 1045 -29.53 -8.19 -16.43
C PHE A 1045 -29.72 -7.09 -15.39
N HIS A 1046 -30.34 -5.99 -15.78
CA HIS A 1046 -31.00 -5.12 -14.80
C HIS A 1046 -32.41 -5.65 -14.53
N TYR A 1047 -32.76 -5.83 -13.25
CA TYR A 1047 -34.13 -6.15 -12.85
C TYR A 1047 -34.75 -4.98 -12.07
N GLN A 1048 -35.96 -4.61 -12.50
CA GLN A 1048 -36.43 -3.23 -12.71
C GLN A 1048 -35.56 -2.42 -13.69
N PRO A 1049 -35.53 -2.82 -14.98
CA PRO A 1049 -34.76 -2.12 -16.01
C PRO A 1049 -35.38 -0.74 -16.35
N THR A 1050 -34.60 0.10 -17.06
CA THR A 1050 -35.10 1.41 -17.55
C THR A 1050 -36.19 1.26 -18.61
N TYR A 1051 -36.25 0.11 -19.29
CA TYR A 1051 -37.28 -0.24 -20.27
C TYR A 1051 -37.48 -1.76 -20.30
N TYR A 1052 -38.71 -2.22 -20.57
CA TYR A 1052 -39.09 -3.64 -20.51
C TYR A 1052 -39.08 -4.27 -21.90
N HIS A 1053 -37.86 -4.46 -22.39
CA HIS A 1053 -37.53 -5.38 -23.48
C HIS A 1053 -36.26 -6.09 -23.02
N LEU A 1054 -36.25 -7.42 -23.00
CA LEU A 1054 -35.15 -8.17 -22.40
C LEU A 1054 -33.81 -7.81 -23.08
N HIS A 1055 -32.83 -7.43 -22.26
CA HIS A 1055 -31.49 -7.08 -22.72
C HIS A 1055 -30.44 -7.45 -21.67
N VAL A 1056 -29.24 -7.79 -22.13
CA VAL A 1056 -28.09 -8.14 -21.29
C VAL A 1056 -27.03 -7.06 -21.41
N HIS A 1057 -26.50 -6.63 -20.27
CA HIS A 1057 -25.39 -5.70 -20.16
C HIS A 1057 -24.07 -6.47 -20.16
N PHE A 1058 -23.13 -6.03 -20.97
CA PHE A 1058 -21.75 -6.49 -20.99
C PHE A 1058 -20.86 -5.31 -20.63
N SER A 1059 -20.21 -5.36 -19.47
CA SER A 1059 -19.32 -4.30 -19.02
C SER A 1059 -17.97 -4.86 -18.60
N HIS A 1060 -16.92 -4.05 -18.68
CA HIS A 1060 -15.67 -4.42 -18.01
C HIS A 1060 -15.91 -4.60 -16.50
N VAL A 1061 -15.20 -5.53 -15.84
CA VAL A 1061 -15.38 -5.79 -14.39
C VAL A 1061 -15.10 -4.56 -13.51
N LYS A 1062 -14.22 -3.66 -13.96
CA LYS A 1062 -13.94 -2.37 -13.29
C LYS A 1062 -15.06 -1.33 -13.44
N MET A 1063 -16.02 -1.54 -14.34
CA MET A 1063 -17.18 -0.67 -14.47
C MET A 1063 -18.14 -0.90 -13.30
N THR A 1064 -18.39 0.13 -12.48
CA THR A 1064 -19.26 0.06 -11.28
C THR A 1064 -20.67 0.61 -11.53
N PHE A 1065 -20.94 1.17 -12.71
CA PHE A 1065 -22.23 1.78 -13.01
C PHE A 1065 -23.35 0.73 -13.18
N GLY A 1066 -24.39 0.82 -12.36
CA GLY A 1066 -25.58 -0.04 -12.48
C GLY A 1066 -25.40 -1.47 -11.96
N THR A 1067 -24.26 -1.79 -11.34
CA THR A 1067 -23.92 -3.15 -10.89
C THR A 1067 -24.27 -3.41 -9.42
N PHE A 1068 -25.00 -2.51 -8.77
CA PHE A 1068 -25.35 -2.64 -7.36
C PHE A 1068 -26.35 -3.77 -7.09
N SER A 1069 -26.23 -4.36 -5.90
CA SER A 1069 -27.10 -5.44 -5.44
C SER A 1069 -28.57 -5.00 -5.40
N GLY A 1070 -29.47 -5.92 -5.75
CA GLY A 1070 -30.88 -5.63 -5.94
C GLY A 1070 -31.24 -4.91 -7.26
N LYS A 1071 -30.26 -4.72 -8.16
CA LYS A 1071 -30.52 -4.27 -9.53
C LYS A 1071 -29.88 -5.17 -10.57
N ALA A 1072 -28.62 -5.56 -10.41
CA ALA A 1072 -27.93 -6.46 -11.33
C ALA A 1072 -28.15 -7.93 -10.96
N VAL A 1073 -28.53 -8.76 -11.94
CA VAL A 1073 -28.65 -10.24 -11.81
C VAL A 1073 -27.75 -10.87 -12.86
N LEU A 1074 -26.74 -11.67 -12.46
CA LEU A 1074 -25.73 -12.18 -13.38
C LEU A 1074 -26.32 -13.17 -14.39
N LEU A 1075 -25.83 -13.10 -15.64
CA LEU A 1075 -26.30 -13.96 -16.72
C LEU A 1075 -26.04 -15.45 -16.42
N GLU A 1076 -24.87 -15.78 -15.86
CA GLU A 1076 -24.52 -17.16 -15.50
C GLU A 1076 -25.45 -17.72 -14.41
N ASP A 1077 -25.78 -16.93 -13.39
CA ASP A 1077 -26.76 -17.34 -12.36
C ASP A 1077 -28.15 -17.56 -12.97
N VAL A 1078 -28.56 -16.73 -13.94
CA VAL A 1078 -29.82 -16.92 -14.66
C VAL A 1078 -29.81 -18.22 -15.46
N ILE A 1079 -28.73 -18.51 -16.19
CA ILE A 1079 -28.58 -19.75 -16.96
C ILE A 1079 -28.61 -20.96 -16.02
N TYR A 1080 -27.85 -20.92 -14.92
CA TYR A 1080 -27.80 -21.99 -13.94
C TYR A 1080 -29.19 -22.24 -13.33
N ASN A 1081 -29.81 -21.20 -12.78
CA ASN A 1081 -31.10 -21.31 -12.10
C ASN A 1081 -32.20 -21.88 -13.02
N LEU A 1082 -32.24 -21.46 -14.29
CA LEU A 1082 -33.20 -21.97 -15.27
C LEU A 1082 -32.89 -23.39 -15.75
N SER A 1083 -31.61 -23.80 -15.71
CA SER A 1083 -31.21 -25.18 -16.02
C SER A 1083 -31.63 -26.18 -14.95
N VAL A 1084 -31.66 -25.73 -13.70
CA VAL A 1084 -32.09 -26.54 -12.55
C VAL A 1084 -33.60 -26.49 -12.38
N ASN A 1085 -34.21 -25.32 -12.56
CA ASN A 1085 -35.66 -25.13 -12.42
C ASN A 1085 -36.17 -24.22 -13.54
N SER A 1086 -36.92 -24.82 -14.47
CA SER A 1086 -37.46 -24.12 -15.64
C SER A 1086 -38.29 -22.89 -15.30
N ASP A 1087 -38.98 -22.85 -14.16
CA ASP A 1087 -39.81 -21.71 -13.76
C ASP A 1087 -39.21 -20.96 -12.55
N TYR A 1088 -37.88 -21.04 -12.37
CA TYR A 1088 -37.20 -20.45 -11.22
C TYR A 1088 -37.58 -18.98 -11.02
N TYR A 1089 -37.34 -18.13 -12.02
CA TYR A 1089 -37.58 -16.69 -11.89
C TYR A 1089 -39.07 -16.34 -11.83
N LYS A 1090 -39.97 -17.19 -12.30
CA LYS A 1090 -41.41 -17.00 -12.08
C LYS A 1090 -41.82 -17.16 -10.63
N ASN A 1091 -41.09 -17.98 -9.87
CA ASN A 1091 -41.40 -18.29 -8.47
C ASN A 1091 -40.42 -17.67 -7.47
N ALA A 1092 -39.30 -17.13 -7.91
CA ALA A 1092 -38.27 -16.56 -7.06
C ALA A 1092 -38.79 -15.35 -6.27
N THR A 1093 -38.36 -15.23 -5.02
CA THR A 1093 -38.44 -13.96 -4.29
C THR A 1093 -37.19 -13.17 -4.61
N LEU A 1094 -37.36 -11.97 -5.16
CA LEU A 1094 -36.25 -11.13 -5.63
C LEU A 1094 -36.20 -9.86 -4.77
N SER A 1095 -35.03 -9.57 -4.20
CA SER A 1095 -34.79 -8.25 -3.59
C SER A 1095 -34.48 -7.26 -4.71
N VAL A 1096 -35.29 -6.22 -4.85
CA VAL A 1096 -35.21 -5.23 -5.94
C VAL A 1096 -35.11 -3.82 -5.40
N VAL A 1097 -34.33 -2.97 -6.07
CA VAL A 1097 -34.21 -1.54 -5.74
C VAL A 1097 -35.17 -0.72 -6.60
N VAL A 1098 -35.99 0.13 -5.96
CA VAL A 1098 -36.98 0.99 -6.61
C VAL A 1098 -36.77 2.43 -6.19
N GLY A 1099 -36.57 3.33 -7.14
CA GLY A 1099 -36.41 4.76 -6.89
C GLY A 1099 -37.74 5.52 -6.89
N GLU A 1100 -37.87 6.51 -6.01
CA GLU A 1100 -39.08 7.32 -5.85
C GLU A 1100 -39.48 8.11 -7.11
N MET A 1101 -38.51 8.41 -8.00
CA MET A 1101 -38.70 9.24 -9.19
C MET A 1101 -38.45 8.46 -10.49
N GLN A 1102 -37.39 7.64 -10.57
CA GLN A 1102 -37.03 6.83 -11.74
C GLN A 1102 -38.04 5.72 -12.01
N GLN A 1103 -38.61 5.13 -10.96
CA GLN A 1103 -39.67 4.13 -11.04
C GLN A 1103 -40.93 4.59 -10.28
N LYS A 1104 -41.22 5.90 -10.30
CA LYS A 1104 -42.29 6.53 -9.51
C LYS A 1104 -43.61 5.75 -9.51
N ALA A 1105 -44.11 5.36 -10.68
CA ALA A 1105 -45.37 4.62 -10.78
C ALA A 1105 -45.33 3.26 -10.09
N LEU A 1106 -44.22 2.52 -10.18
CA LEU A 1106 -44.04 1.25 -9.48
C LEU A 1106 -43.82 1.45 -7.98
N PHE A 1107 -43.05 2.48 -7.60
CA PHE A 1107 -42.88 2.88 -6.20
C PHE A 1107 -44.21 3.23 -5.53
N GLU A 1108 -45.05 4.05 -6.18
CA GLU A 1108 -46.37 4.42 -5.68
C GLU A 1108 -47.27 3.19 -5.51
N LEU A 1109 -47.24 2.24 -6.45
CA LEU A 1109 -47.96 0.98 -6.33
C LEU A 1109 -47.48 0.13 -5.14
N PHE A 1110 -46.16 0.03 -4.92
CA PHE A 1110 -45.62 -0.66 -3.75
C PHE A 1110 -46.02 0.02 -2.44
N ARG A 1111 -45.97 1.35 -2.38
CA ARG A 1111 -46.38 2.15 -1.22
C ARG A 1111 -47.87 2.02 -0.92
N GLU A 1112 -48.74 2.11 -1.93
CA GLU A 1112 -50.20 1.96 -1.78
C GLU A 1112 -50.58 0.58 -1.24
N LYS A 1113 -49.84 -0.46 -1.64
CA LYS A 1113 -50.02 -1.84 -1.18
C LYS A 1113 -49.26 -2.15 0.11
N ARG A 1114 -48.59 -1.15 0.72
CA ARG A 1114 -47.81 -1.26 1.96
C ARG A 1114 -46.72 -2.33 1.90
N ILE A 1115 -46.08 -2.44 0.74
CA ILE A 1115 -44.86 -3.24 0.56
C ILE A 1115 -43.63 -2.42 1.02
N ILE A 1116 -43.68 -1.10 0.83
CA ILE A 1116 -42.72 -0.10 1.31
C ILE A 1116 -43.43 0.83 2.30
#